data_AF-A0A963R0M3-F1
#
_entry.id   AF-A0A963R0M3-F1
#
_cell.length_a   1.000
_cell.length_b   1.000
_cell.length_c   1.000
_cell.angle_alpha   90.00
_cell.angle_beta   90.00
_cell.angle_gamma   90.00
#
_symmetry.space_group_name_H-M   'P 1'
#
loop_
_entity.id
_entity.type
_entity.pdbx_description
1 polymer ?
#
loop_
_entity_poly.entity_id
_entity_poly.type
_entity_poly.pdbx_seq_one_letter_code
_entity_poly.pdbx_strand_id
1 'polypeptide(L)'
;MAEKKGASAGPLVVITGAAGSIGSALGRSLMDAYEVVGLDLLADAAAPFDIYSFDITDPAAISYALDKLKEEHGRTIAAVVHLAAYFDFSGEESPLYDQVNVEGTKRLLQALQAFEVERFVYSGTMLVHEAVDPGERIDEDTPIAPKWAYPKSKAKTEDVIREHRGAIPCTILRLAGLYDEKTAVPTLAEQIARIYERGPMAHLYAGDLSAGQSMLHKADMIEAMRRTIDRRRELPAEGAILIGEPEAMSYRKLQDRIGALIHGEEHWRTIAVPEPVAKIGAQVQVMAEPVVPNSIDQGEKPFIRPFMIDMASDHYALDISRARHLLDWEPKHRLADELPKLITNLKENPPAWYDANGITQPPWMQTADEVTSDVEALRRHREMEYRAEHRRNLWAPFFNLAMGSWLLTSPPMLGYESALMIWSDVVSGILLMVFGALSLSWRMSWARWVCAGIGLWVLSAPVLFWAPTAAAYLNDTLVGAIVFALALCVRPAPNLSPVAAETGPSVPKGWDYSPSDWFQRLPIIFLAFIGLYFSRYLTAYQLGHVDYVWEPFFAGGPDPKNGTEEIITSSVSQAWPVPDAGVGALTYMLEILIGVVGSARRWRTMPWLVLIFGIMIIPLGAVSITFIIIQPIVIGTWCTLCLIGAAAMLLQIPYSVDEVVATIQFMRRRWKAGKGFWRILFVGDTDEDNDKEADEDFERGPVAIFREMLIGGMNLPWNLAALLVIGLWLMFTRLTVGAEGVMADADHLIGALVITFTVTATAEVARPVRFFNMPLGLALLLMPFLAGAPLAETLSAVICGLLIIGLSFPRGPVRLHYGSWTRYII
;
A
#
# COMPACT_ATOMS: atom_id res chain seq x y z
N MET A 1 -47.71 28.50 37.00
CA MET A 1 -46.80 29.23 37.90
C MET A 1 -45.67 28.29 38.26
N ALA A 2 -44.55 28.39 37.53
CA ALA A 2 -43.27 27.84 37.90
C ALA A 2 -42.32 29.04 38.02
N GLU A 3 -41.52 29.06 39.08
CA GLU A 3 -40.76 30.21 39.56
C GLU A 3 -39.80 30.78 38.51
N LYS A 4 -40.03 32.05 38.13
CA LYS A 4 -39.04 32.90 37.46
C LYS A 4 -37.86 33.09 38.41
N LYS A 5 -36.72 32.47 38.11
CA LYS A 5 -35.42 32.84 38.70
C LYS A 5 -35.05 34.23 38.22
N GLY A 6 -35.31 35.24 39.07
CA GLY A 6 -34.75 36.58 38.94
C GLY A 6 -33.27 36.57 39.35
N ALA A 7 -32.39 36.45 38.37
CA ALA A 7 -31.08 37.08 38.38
C ALA A 7 -31.10 38.05 37.18
N SER A 8 -30.58 39.27 37.32
CA SER A 8 -30.55 40.23 36.21
C SER A 8 -29.77 39.61 35.05
N ALA A 9 -30.47 39.15 34.01
CA ALA A 9 -29.85 38.56 32.84
C ALA A 9 -28.91 39.61 32.21
N GLY A 10 -27.67 39.21 31.94
CA GLY A 10 -26.71 40.06 31.26
C GLY A 10 -27.23 40.46 29.88
N PRO A 11 -26.61 41.42 29.19
CA PRO A 11 -27.04 41.81 27.85
C PRO A 11 -27.09 40.59 26.90
N LEU A 12 -28.08 40.54 26.02
CA LEU A 12 -28.31 39.39 25.14
C LEU A 12 -27.27 39.33 23.99
N VAL A 13 -26.61 38.19 23.82
CA VAL A 13 -25.77 37.87 22.67
C VAL A 13 -26.36 36.68 21.91
N VAL A 14 -26.57 36.88 20.60
CA VAL A 14 -27.07 35.83 19.71
C VAL A 14 -25.92 35.31 18.85
N ILE A 15 -25.75 33.99 18.76
CA ILE A 15 -24.69 33.35 17.97
C ILE A 15 -25.33 32.46 16.91
N THR A 16 -25.07 32.71 15.62
CA THR A 16 -25.45 31.73 14.57
C THR A 16 -24.32 30.73 14.36
N GLY A 17 -24.63 29.48 14.03
CA GLY A 17 -23.60 28.42 13.97
C GLY A 17 -23.12 28.03 15.37
N ALA A 18 -24.01 28.15 16.37
CA ALA A 18 -23.68 28.01 17.79
C ALA A 18 -23.34 26.58 18.21
N ALA A 19 -23.81 25.56 17.49
CA ALA A 19 -23.45 24.17 17.75
C ALA A 19 -22.07 23.80 17.19
N GLY A 20 -21.50 24.65 16.32
CA GLY A 20 -20.16 24.45 15.75
C GLY A 20 -19.02 24.59 16.78
N SER A 21 -17.81 24.16 16.39
CA SER A 21 -16.60 24.20 17.24
C SER A 21 -16.24 25.60 17.75
N ILE A 22 -16.46 26.63 16.93
CA ILE A 22 -16.23 28.03 17.30
C ILE A 22 -17.39 28.58 18.13
N GLY A 23 -18.63 28.40 17.66
CA GLY A 23 -19.82 28.94 18.30
C GLY A 23 -20.02 28.42 19.72
N SER A 24 -19.82 27.11 19.94
CA SER A 24 -19.95 26.50 21.27
C SER A 24 -18.89 26.98 22.25
N ALA A 25 -17.64 27.17 21.78
CA ALA A 25 -16.55 27.71 22.59
C ALA A 25 -16.78 29.20 22.93
N LEU A 26 -17.22 29.99 21.94
CA LEU A 26 -17.55 31.40 22.15
C LEU A 26 -18.70 31.56 23.13
N GLY A 27 -19.80 30.84 22.91
CA GLY A 27 -20.96 30.89 23.79
C GLY A 27 -20.59 30.59 25.23
N ARG A 28 -19.82 29.51 25.48
CA ARG A 28 -19.31 29.19 26.83
C ARG A 28 -18.49 30.31 27.45
N SER A 29 -17.67 30.99 26.66
CA SER A 29 -16.80 32.09 27.13
C SER A 29 -17.53 33.39 27.45
N LEU A 30 -18.81 33.51 27.08
CA LEU A 30 -19.61 34.72 27.26
C LEU A 30 -20.66 34.59 28.37
N MET A 31 -20.99 33.38 28.82
CA MET A 31 -22.06 33.14 29.83
C MET A 31 -21.78 33.76 31.19
N ASP A 32 -20.53 34.15 31.47
CA ASP A 32 -20.16 34.85 32.72
C ASP A 32 -20.62 36.31 32.75
N ALA A 33 -20.85 36.91 31.58
CA ALA A 33 -21.18 38.35 31.45
C ALA A 33 -22.44 38.63 30.61
N TYR A 34 -22.87 37.69 29.77
CA TYR A 34 -23.94 37.85 28.80
C TYR A 34 -24.98 36.73 28.91
N GLU A 35 -26.21 37.05 28.55
CA GLU A 35 -27.21 36.04 28.23
C GLU A 35 -26.95 35.56 26.80
N VAL A 36 -26.72 34.26 26.60
CA VAL A 36 -26.31 33.71 25.30
C VAL A 36 -27.44 32.86 24.71
N VAL A 37 -27.82 33.15 23.47
CA VAL A 37 -28.75 32.32 22.70
C VAL A 37 -28.12 31.92 21.38
N GLY A 38 -28.10 30.62 21.10
CA GLY A 38 -27.60 30.05 19.87
C GLY A 38 -28.68 29.84 18.81
N LEU A 39 -28.29 29.94 17.55
CA LEU A 39 -29.09 29.61 16.37
C LEU A 39 -28.29 28.61 15.52
N ASP A 40 -28.83 27.40 15.32
CA ASP A 40 -28.17 26.35 14.53
C ASP A 40 -29.19 25.38 13.90
N LEU A 41 -28.79 24.60 12.90
CA LEU A 41 -29.66 23.63 12.23
C LEU A 41 -30.18 22.58 13.22
N LEU A 42 -29.29 22.12 14.11
CA LEU A 42 -29.61 21.16 15.15
C LEU A 42 -29.66 21.88 16.50
N ALA A 43 -30.80 21.78 17.18
CA ALA A 43 -30.85 22.13 18.60
C ALA A 43 -30.01 21.13 19.40
N ASP A 44 -29.20 21.62 20.34
CA ASP A 44 -28.41 20.78 21.23
C ASP A 44 -28.83 21.03 22.69
N ALA A 45 -29.59 20.08 23.25
CA ALA A 45 -30.06 20.15 24.63
C ALA A 45 -28.92 19.95 25.66
N ALA A 46 -27.74 19.47 25.24
CA ALA A 46 -26.56 19.35 26.08
C ALA A 46 -25.69 20.62 26.07
N ALA A 47 -26.01 21.61 25.21
CA ALA A 47 -25.32 22.89 25.22
C ALA A 47 -25.57 23.63 26.54
N PRO A 48 -24.57 24.37 27.07
CA PRO A 48 -24.71 25.06 28.35
C PRO A 48 -25.54 26.36 28.25
N PHE A 49 -26.04 26.69 27.07
CA PHE A 49 -26.91 27.82 26.76
C PHE A 49 -27.96 27.38 25.71
N ASP A 50 -29.08 28.11 25.61
CA ASP A 50 -30.19 27.73 24.73
C ASP A 50 -29.79 27.81 23.26
N ILE A 51 -30.09 26.77 22.48
CA ILE A 51 -29.91 26.75 21.02
C ILE A 51 -31.26 26.50 20.34
N TYR A 52 -31.71 27.47 19.55
CA TYR A 52 -32.92 27.32 18.75
C TYR A 52 -32.60 26.76 17.37
N SER A 53 -33.47 25.88 16.89
CA SER A 53 -33.40 25.37 15.53
C SER A 53 -33.60 26.52 14.54
N PHE A 54 -32.67 26.65 13.62
CA PHE A 54 -32.54 27.77 12.69
C PHE A 54 -31.85 27.30 11.40
N ASP A 55 -32.61 27.31 10.31
CA ASP A 55 -32.06 27.15 8.95
C ASP A 55 -32.02 28.52 8.27
N ILE A 56 -30.81 29.02 7.99
CA ILE A 56 -30.60 30.32 7.36
C ILE A 56 -31.06 30.37 5.90
N THR A 57 -31.31 29.21 5.29
CA THR A 57 -31.83 29.10 3.93
C THR A 57 -33.36 29.18 3.87
N ASP A 58 -34.05 28.98 4.99
CA ASP A 58 -35.51 28.99 5.09
C ASP A 58 -36.03 30.28 5.79
N PRO A 59 -36.70 31.19 5.07
CA PRO A 59 -37.30 32.40 5.65
C PRO A 59 -38.30 32.12 6.79
N ALA A 60 -39.02 31.00 6.75
CA ALA A 60 -39.98 30.64 7.79
C ALA A 60 -39.27 30.24 9.09
N ALA A 61 -38.17 29.48 8.98
CA ALA A 61 -37.33 29.11 10.12
C ALA A 61 -36.67 30.35 10.76
N ILE A 62 -36.16 31.28 9.94
CA ILE A 62 -35.61 32.57 10.43
C ILE A 62 -36.66 33.34 11.24
N SER A 63 -37.86 33.49 10.67
CA SER A 63 -38.95 34.24 11.31
C SER A 63 -39.35 33.59 12.63
N TYR A 64 -39.54 32.27 12.64
CA TYR A 64 -39.89 31.51 13.84
C TYR A 64 -38.85 31.65 14.96
N ALA A 65 -37.57 31.48 14.65
CA ALA A 65 -36.50 31.58 15.64
C ALA A 65 -36.38 32.99 16.22
N LEU A 66 -36.50 34.03 15.38
CA LEU A 66 -36.43 35.41 15.84
C LEU A 66 -37.69 35.86 16.58
N ASP A 67 -38.89 35.43 16.18
CA ASP A 67 -40.11 35.71 16.94
C ASP A 67 -40.04 35.07 18.33
N LYS A 68 -39.56 33.83 18.42
CA LYS A 68 -39.31 33.17 19.71
C LYS A 68 -38.28 33.93 20.55
N LEU A 69 -37.15 34.34 19.95
CA LEU A 69 -36.13 35.14 20.62
C LEU A 69 -36.73 36.44 21.20
N LYS A 70 -37.58 37.10 20.42
CA LYS A 70 -38.27 38.33 20.79
C LYS A 70 -39.29 38.15 21.90
N GLU A 71 -40.01 37.03 21.91
CA GLU A 71 -40.98 36.68 22.95
C GLU A 71 -40.30 36.36 24.28
N GLU A 72 -39.18 35.62 24.24
CA GLU A 72 -38.48 35.13 25.44
C GLU A 72 -37.52 36.17 26.03
N HIS A 73 -36.80 36.93 25.18
CA HIS A 73 -35.68 37.79 25.60
C HIS A 73 -35.85 39.28 25.26
N GLY A 74 -36.87 39.64 24.47
CA GLY A 74 -37.15 41.02 24.07
C GLY A 74 -36.47 41.45 22.76
N ARG A 75 -36.48 42.75 22.47
CA ARG A 75 -36.05 43.32 21.17
C ARG A 75 -34.62 43.85 21.14
N THR A 76 -33.95 43.95 22.27
CA THR A 76 -32.61 44.57 22.35
C THR A 76 -31.56 43.48 22.38
N ILE A 77 -30.65 43.49 21.41
CA ILE A 77 -29.57 42.52 21.28
C ILE A 77 -28.24 43.27 21.39
N ALA A 78 -27.41 42.91 22.37
CA ALA A 78 -26.09 43.51 22.55
C ALA A 78 -25.15 43.16 21.40
N ALA A 79 -25.14 41.89 20.97
CA ALA A 79 -24.42 41.51 19.76
C ALA A 79 -25.06 40.31 19.06
N VAL A 80 -25.03 40.32 17.72
CA VAL A 80 -25.24 39.13 16.91
C VAL A 80 -23.90 38.71 16.32
N VAL A 81 -23.39 37.54 16.70
CA VAL A 81 -22.17 36.96 16.15
C VAL A 81 -22.54 35.93 15.08
N HIS A 82 -22.26 36.28 13.83
CA HIS A 82 -22.64 35.46 12.68
C HIS A 82 -21.49 34.54 12.26
N LEU A 83 -21.57 33.27 12.69
CA LEU A 83 -20.60 32.21 12.37
C LEU A 83 -21.17 31.15 11.42
N ALA A 84 -22.46 31.22 11.08
CA ALA A 84 -23.09 30.25 10.19
C ALA A 84 -22.59 30.48 8.77
N ALA A 85 -21.88 29.50 8.21
CA ALA A 85 -21.38 29.52 6.86
C ALA A 85 -21.20 28.11 6.33
N TYR A 86 -21.44 27.93 5.04
CA TYR A 86 -20.95 26.79 4.27
C TYR A 86 -19.48 27.00 3.91
N PHE A 87 -18.70 25.94 4.06
CA PHE A 87 -17.27 25.92 3.78
C PHE A 87 -16.85 24.58 3.21
N ASP A 88 -16.11 24.62 2.10
CA ASP A 88 -15.59 23.43 1.43
C ASP A 88 -14.21 23.73 0.80
N PHE A 89 -13.27 22.80 0.96
CA PHE A 89 -11.90 22.89 0.44
C PHE A 89 -11.72 22.23 -0.93
N SER A 90 -12.76 21.63 -1.52
CA SER A 90 -12.68 21.03 -2.86
C SER A 90 -12.24 22.02 -3.94
N GLY A 91 -12.51 23.32 -3.73
CA GLY A 91 -12.30 24.40 -4.69
C GLY A 91 -13.40 24.49 -5.76
N GLU A 92 -14.39 23.59 -5.72
CA GLU A 92 -15.53 23.60 -6.65
C GLU A 92 -16.55 24.68 -6.26
N GLU A 93 -17.20 25.27 -7.26
CA GLU A 93 -18.33 26.17 -6.99
C GLU A 93 -19.52 25.35 -6.50
N SER A 94 -20.03 25.70 -5.32
CA SER A 94 -21.24 25.12 -4.75
C SER A 94 -22.33 26.18 -4.67
N PRO A 95 -23.58 25.89 -5.11
CA PRO A 95 -24.72 26.77 -4.89
C PRO A 95 -24.94 27.13 -3.42
N LEU A 96 -24.45 26.29 -2.49
CA LEU A 96 -24.53 26.53 -1.05
C LEU A 96 -23.74 27.76 -0.61
N TYR A 97 -22.66 28.15 -1.32
CA TYR A 97 -21.96 29.40 -1.04
C TYR A 97 -22.87 30.61 -1.21
N ASP A 98 -23.69 30.62 -2.26
CA ASP A 98 -24.61 31.72 -2.49
C ASP A 98 -25.85 31.62 -1.57
N GLN A 99 -26.43 30.43 -1.44
CA GLN A 99 -27.65 30.21 -0.66
C GLN A 99 -27.45 30.44 0.84
N VAL A 100 -26.37 29.91 1.42
CA VAL A 100 -26.08 29.96 2.87
C VAL A 100 -25.33 31.24 3.22
N ASN A 101 -24.18 31.51 2.58
CA ASN A 101 -23.30 32.60 3.03
C ASN A 101 -23.78 33.96 2.56
N VAL A 102 -24.29 34.08 1.33
CA VAL A 102 -24.61 35.39 0.74
C VAL A 102 -26.07 35.73 1.02
N GLU A 103 -27.01 34.98 0.45
CA GLU A 103 -28.43 35.26 0.59
C GLU A 103 -28.96 34.93 2.00
N GLY A 104 -28.40 33.90 2.66
CA GLY A 104 -28.71 33.63 4.07
C GLY A 104 -28.36 34.79 4.99
N THR A 105 -27.16 35.36 4.85
CA THR A 105 -26.76 36.57 5.61
C THR A 105 -27.69 37.75 5.33
N LYS A 106 -28.07 37.94 4.07
CA LYS A 106 -29.01 39.00 3.67
C LYS A 106 -30.36 38.84 4.36
N ARG A 107 -30.95 37.65 4.34
CA ARG A 107 -32.23 37.37 5.01
C ARG A 107 -32.15 37.60 6.51
N LEU A 108 -31.06 37.15 7.14
CA LEU A 108 -30.82 37.37 8.56
C LEU A 108 -30.75 38.88 8.88
N LEU A 109 -29.96 39.65 8.15
CA LEU A 109 -29.86 41.11 8.35
C LEU A 109 -31.19 41.83 8.16
N GLN A 110 -31.98 41.42 7.16
CA GLN A 110 -33.32 41.96 6.93
C GLN A 110 -34.26 41.66 8.10
N ALA A 111 -34.24 40.44 8.62
CA ALA A 111 -35.08 40.06 9.76
C ALA A 111 -34.64 40.75 11.07
N LEU A 112 -33.33 40.97 11.24
CA LEU A 112 -32.77 41.70 12.39
C LEU A 112 -33.15 43.19 12.42
N GLN A 113 -33.67 43.78 11.34
CA GLN A 113 -34.17 45.16 11.34
C GLN A 113 -35.35 45.36 12.31
N ALA A 114 -36.03 44.28 12.74
CA ALA A 114 -37.09 44.34 13.74
C ALA A 114 -36.57 44.44 15.20
N PHE A 115 -35.25 44.42 15.40
CA PHE A 115 -34.56 44.44 16.68
C PHE A 115 -33.67 45.69 16.82
N GLU A 116 -33.40 46.06 18.07
CA GLU A 116 -32.36 47.03 18.42
C GLU A 116 -31.05 46.27 18.63
N VAL A 117 -30.32 46.05 17.53
CA VAL A 117 -29.02 45.36 17.55
C VAL A 117 -27.90 46.39 17.75
N GLU A 118 -27.20 46.34 18.89
CA GLU A 118 -26.08 47.25 19.17
C GLU A 118 -24.84 46.95 18.31
N ARG A 119 -24.65 45.69 17.91
CA ARG A 119 -23.55 45.28 17.02
C ARG A 119 -23.81 43.97 16.30
N PHE A 120 -23.56 43.93 15.01
CA PHE A 120 -23.45 42.70 14.23
C PHE A 120 -21.97 42.40 13.97
N VAL A 121 -21.51 41.21 14.37
CA VAL A 121 -20.12 40.76 14.22
C VAL A 121 -20.08 39.64 13.19
N TYR A 122 -19.34 39.84 12.10
CA TYR A 122 -19.18 38.84 11.05
C TYR A 122 -17.81 38.19 11.10
N SER A 123 -17.79 36.86 11.02
CA SER A 123 -16.54 36.09 10.84
C SER A 123 -16.14 36.05 9.36
N GLY A 124 -15.35 37.02 8.94
CA GLY A 124 -14.70 37.09 7.64
C GLY A 124 -13.40 36.29 7.60
N THR A 125 -12.58 36.55 6.58
CA THR A 125 -11.26 35.93 6.42
C THR A 125 -10.27 36.93 5.85
N MET A 126 -8.99 36.85 6.25
CA MET A 126 -7.94 37.67 5.65
C MET A 126 -7.67 37.34 4.17
N LEU A 127 -8.06 36.14 3.71
CA LEU A 127 -7.87 35.67 2.34
C LEU A 127 -8.70 36.44 1.29
N VAL A 128 -9.54 37.39 1.70
CA VAL A 128 -10.20 38.31 0.78
C VAL A 128 -9.21 39.32 0.18
N HIS A 129 -8.10 39.59 0.86
CA HIS A 129 -7.10 40.55 0.41
C HIS A 129 -6.20 39.99 -0.70
N GLU A 130 -5.68 40.90 -1.52
CA GLU A 130 -4.54 40.65 -2.39
C GLU A 130 -3.33 40.21 -1.54
N ALA A 131 -2.61 39.20 -2.02
CA ALA A 131 -1.38 38.75 -1.37
C ALA A 131 -0.26 39.77 -1.61
N VAL A 132 0.67 39.88 -0.66
CA VAL A 132 1.84 40.78 -0.74
C VAL A 132 3.12 39.98 -0.90
N ASP A 133 4.26 40.67 -1.04
CA ASP A 133 5.56 40.00 -1.12
C ASP A 133 6.11 39.64 0.29
N PRO A 134 6.94 38.60 0.41
CA PRO A 134 7.60 38.26 1.67
C PRO A 134 8.36 39.43 2.29
N GLY A 135 7.98 39.80 3.52
CA GLY A 135 8.54 40.94 4.25
C GLY A 135 7.60 42.14 4.33
N GLU A 136 6.56 42.18 3.51
CA GLU A 136 5.45 43.14 3.60
C GLU A 136 4.33 42.60 4.50
N ARG A 137 3.36 43.46 4.83
CA ARG A 137 2.20 43.12 5.67
C ARG A 137 0.95 43.68 5.02
N ILE A 138 -0.15 42.94 5.10
CA ILE A 138 -1.49 43.44 4.76
C ILE A 138 -2.10 44.17 5.96
N ASP A 139 -2.86 45.21 5.66
CA ASP A 139 -3.72 45.94 6.58
C ASP A 139 -5.18 45.89 6.08
N GLU A 140 -6.11 46.52 6.81
CA GLU A 140 -7.53 46.47 6.41
C GLU A 140 -7.88 47.24 5.12
N ASP A 141 -6.98 48.13 4.68
CA ASP A 141 -7.16 49.00 3.52
C ASP A 141 -6.49 48.41 2.25
N THR A 142 -5.72 47.33 2.42
CA THR A 142 -5.15 46.52 1.35
C THR A 142 -6.26 46.05 0.38
N PRO A 143 -6.05 46.09 -0.96
CA PRO A 143 -7.08 45.72 -1.93
C PRO A 143 -7.71 44.35 -1.70
N ILE A 144 -9.02 44.24 -1.96
CA ILE A 144 -9.76 42.97 -1.90
C ILE A 144 -9.70 42.30 -3.28
N ALA A 145 -8.96 41.19 -3.37
CA ALA A 145 -8.74 40.44 -4.62
C ALA A 145 -8.73 38.91 -4.38
N PRO A 146 -9.85 38.31 -3.93
CA PRO A 146 -9.90 36.88 -3.59
C PRO A 146 -9.71 35.98 -4.82
N LYS A 147 -8.79 35.00 -4.73
CA LYS A 147 -8.41 34.15 -5.87
C LYS A 147 -9.32 32.94 -6.12
N TRP A 148 -10.00 32.41 -5.10
CA TRP A 148 -10.77 31.15 -5.19
C TRP A 148 -12.18 31.26 -4.56
N ALA A 149 -13.00 30.22 -4.75
CA ALA A 149 -14.44 30.27 -4.48
C ALA A 149 -14.81 30.69 -3.05
N TYR A 150 -14.12 30.15 -2.03
CA TYR A 150 -14.43 30.46 -0.63
C TYR A 150 -14.19 31.94 -0.26
N PRO A 151 -13.00 32.54 -0.47
CA PRO A 151 -12.81 33.96 -0.16
C PRO A 151 -13.64 34.87 -1.06
N LYS A 152 -13.96 34.46 -2.30
CA LYS A 152 -14.92 35.19 -3.16
C LYS A 152 -16.31 35.25 -2.52
N SER A 153 -16.80 34.13 -1.99
CA SER A 153 -18.06 34.08 -1.24
C SER A 153 -18.02 34.98 -0.01
N LYS A 154 -16.94 34.94 0.78
CA LYS A 154 -16.76 35.81 1.96
C LYS A 154 -16.74 37.29 1.60
N ALA A 155 -16.00 37.69 0.57
CA ALA A 155 -15.97 39.07 0.09
C ALA A 155 -17.36 39.54 -0.38
N LYS A 156 -18.09 38.72 -1.14
CA LYS A 156 -19.47 39.01 -1.55
C LYS A 156 -20.41 39.16 -0.34
N THR A 157 -20.23 38.36 0.70
CA THR A 157 -20.99 38.51 1.96
C THR A 157 -20.64 39.81 2.68
N GLU A 158 -19.37 40.26 2.68
CA GLU A 158 -18.98 41.57 3.24
C GLU A 158 -19.73 42.71 2.52
N ASP A 159 -19.87 42.63 1.19
CA ASP A 159 -20.64 43.61 0.41
C ASP A 159 -22.13 43.56 0.74
N VAL A 160 -22.72 42.37 0.85
CA VAL A 160 -24.11 42.20 1.28
C VAL A 160 -24.36 42.80 2.65
N ILE A 161 -23.44 42.60 3.61
CA ILE A 161 -23.54 43.19 4.94
C ILE A 161 -23.55 44.72 4.84
N ARG A 162 -22.64 45.30 4.05
CA ARG A 162 -22.57 46.74 3.84
C ARG A 162 -23.86 47.31 3.23
N GLU A 163 -24.43 46.61 2.26
CA GLU A 163 -25.65 47.02 1.56
C GLU A 163 -26.92 46.87 2.40
N HIS A 164 -27.02 45.81 3.22
CA HIS A 164 -28.26 45.39 3.88
C HIS A 164 -28.30 45.60 5.39
N ARG A 165 -27.22 46.11 6.02
CA ARG A 165 -27.19 46.35 7.47
C ARG A 165 -28.20 47.39 7.96
N GLY A 166 -28.65 48.30 7.09
CA GLY A 166 -29.50 49.41 7.48
C GLY A 166 -28.84 50.27 8.56
N ALA A 167 -29.51 50.44 9.71
CA ALA A 167 -28.98 51.20 10.84
C ALA A 167 -28.07 50.37 11.78
N ILE A 168 -27.99 49.05 11.59
CA ILE A 168 -27.24 48.16 12.49
C ILE A 168 -25.73 48.44 12.34
N PRO A 169 -25.00 48.72 13.43
CA PRO A 169 -23.55 48.81 13.40
C PRO A 169 -22.92 47.44 13.12
N CYS A 170 -21.94 47.37 12.22
CA CYS A 170 -21.32 46.11 11.80
C CYS A 170 -19.80 46.14 12.00
N THR A 171 -19.24 45.03 12.50
CA THR A 171 -17.80 44.80 12.56
C THR A 171 -17.47 43.48 11.87
N ILE A 172 -16.58 43.55 10.87
CA ILE A 172 -16.09 42.38 10.15
C ILE A 172 -14.74 41.99 10.74
N LEU A 173 -14.65 40.80 11.32
CA LEU A 173 -13.39 40.24 11.80
C LEU A 173 -12.79 39.39 10.69
N ARG A 174 -11.74 39.86 10.03
CA ARG A 174 -11.01 39.11 8.99
C ARG A 174 -10.00 38.20 9.65
N LEU A 175 -10.41 36.96 9.90
CA LEU A 175 -9.64 35.98 10.65
C LEU A 175 -8.54 35.32 9.80
N ALA A 176 -7.39 35.07 10.43
CA ALA A 176 -6.31 34.25 9.90
C ALA A 176 -6.58 32.74 10.03
N GLY A 177 -5.64 31.89 9.61
CA GLY A 177 -5.81 30.43 9.65
C GLY A 177 -5.87 29.89 11.08
N LEU A 178 -6.98 29.23 11.44
CA LEU A 178 -7.22 28.75 12.80
C LEU A 178 -6.42 27.49 13.15
N TYR A 179 -5.92 27.45 14.40
CA TYR A 179 -5.37 26.24 15.01
C TYR A 179 -5.58 26.22 16.52
N ASP A 180 -5.45 25.05 17.12
CA ASP A 180 -5.27 24.82 18.55
C ASP A 180 -4.27 23.67 18.76
N GLU A 181 -4.17 23.13 19.97
CA GLU A 181 -3.24 22.03 20.26
C GLU A 181 -3.64 20.70 19.62
N LYS A 182 -4.83 20.58 19.02
CA LYS A 182 -5.37 19.33 18.45
C LYS A 182 -5.72 19.42 16.97
N THR A 183 -6.19 20.58 16.53
CA THR A 183 -6.72 20.81 15.20
C THR A 183 -6.05 22.00 14.53
N ALA A 184 -5.94 21.96 13.22
CA ALA A 184 -5.42 23.06 12.41
C ALA A 184 -6.25 23.22 11.13
N VAL A 185 -6.06 24.35 10.44
CA VAL A 185 -6.60 24.49 9.08
C VAL A 185 -6.15 23.32 8.19
N PRO A 186 -7.02 22.79 7.31
CA PRO A 186 -6.73 21.63 6.48
C PRO A 186 -5.40 21.69 5.74
N THR A 187 -4.98 22.86 5.24
CA THR A 187 -3.68 23.04 4.56
C THR A 187 -2.49 22.70 5.46
N LEU A 188 -2.54 23.09 6.74
CA LEU A 188 -1.50 22.80 7.72
C LEU A 188 -1.61 21.36 8.24
N ALA A 189 -2.82 20.88 8.53
CA ALA A 189 -3.02 19.52 9.02
C ALA A 189 -2.56 18.48 7.97
N GLU A 190 -2.90 18.67 6.70
CA GLU A 190 -2.45 17.84 5.58
C GLU A 190 -0.93 17.94 5.35
N GLN A 191 -0.33 19.11 5.57
CA GLN A 191 1.13 19.23 5.55
C GLN A 191 1.77 18.42 6.67
N ILE A 192 1.24 18.47 7.88
CA ILE A 192 1.70 17.68 9.03
C ILE A 192 1.55 16.17 8.75
N ALA A 193 0.40 15.72 8.27
CA ALA A 193 0.14 14.31 7.94
C ALA A 193 1.11 13.77 6.88
N ARG A 194 1.30 14.51 5.76
CA ARG A 194 2.27 14.13 4.72
C ARG A 194 3.70 13.99 5.25
N ILE A 195 4.11 14.88 6.15
CA ILE A 195 5.44 14.83 6.78
C ILE A 195 5.51 13.66 7.77
N TYR A 196 4.47 13.43 8.57
CA TYR A 196 4.36 12.32 9.52
C TYR A 196 4.54 10.96 8.85
N GLU A 197 3.86 10.76 7.72
CA GLU A 197 3.91 9.52 6.95
C GLU A 197 5.19 9.36 6.12
N ARG A 198 6.04 10.41 6.03
CA ARG A 198 7.18 10.49 5.10
C ARG A 198 6.77 10.14 3.65
N GLY A 199 5.59 10.61 3.23
CA GLY A 199 5.12 10.41 1.87
C GLY A 199 6.09 10.97 0.81
N PRO A 200 5.93 10.64 -0.48
CA PRO A 200 6.83 11.11 -1.54
C PRO A 200 6.99 12.65 -1.61
N MET A 201 5.97 13.38 -1.14
CA MET A 201 5.95 14.84 -1.09
C MET A 201 6.37 15.45 0.26
N ALA A 202 6.77 14.66 1.24
CA ALA A 202 7.07 15.13 2.60
C ALA A 202 8.17 16.23 2.63
N HIS A 203 9.07 16.22 1.65
CA HIS A 203 10.13 17.21 1.48
C HIS A 203 9.84 18.26 0.41
N LEU A 204 8.72 18.15 -0.31
CA LEU A 204 8.41 19.01 -1.44
C LEU A 204 7.44 20.12 -1.00
N TYR A 205 7.63 21.30 -1.58
CA TYR A 205 6.71 22.42 -1.47
C TYR A 205 6.66 23.17 -2.81
N ALA A 206 5.49 23.63 -3.23
CA ALA A 206 5.32 24.31 -4.51
C ALA A 206 5.51 25.82 -4.35
N GLY A 207 6.25 26.47 -5.24
CA GLY A 207 6.39 27.93 -5.22
C GLY A 207 7.44 28.46 -4.25
N ASP A 208 7.26 29.71 -3.81
CA ASP A 208 8.23 30.43 -2.97
C ASP A 208 8.22 29.96 -1.51
N LEU A 209 9.39 29.57 -1.01
CA LEU A 209 9.58 29.08 0.35
C LEU A 209 9.75 30.19 1.39
N SER A 210 9.91 31.46 0.94
CA SER A 210 9.94 32.62 1.83
C SER A 210 8.55 33.18 2.14
N ALA A 211 7.55 32.90 1.30
CA ALA A 211 6.14 33.12 1.57
C ALA A 211 5.65 32.34 2.80
N GLY A 212 4.48 32.72 3.29
CA GLY A 212 3.91 32.20 4.52
C GLY A 212 2.58 32.85 4.84
N GLN A 213 1.78 32.19 5.66
CA GLN A 213 0.44 32.63 6.00
C GLN A 213 0.32 32.85 7.52
N SER A 214 -0.28 33.97 7.93
CA SER A 214 -0.61 34.22 9.33
C SER A 214 -1.61 33.18 9.85
N MET A 215 -1.42 32.78 11.11
CA MET A 215 -2.29 31.86 11.83
C MET A 215 -2.95 32.56 13.02
N LEU A 216 -3.96 31.94 13.59
CA LEU A 216 -4.69 32.46 14.75
C LEU A 216 -5.05 31.31 15.68
N HIS A 217 -4.56 31.37 16.92
CA HIS A 217 -4.93 30.38 17.93
C HIS A 217 -6.41 30.54 18.31
N LYS A 218 -7.12 29.42 18.49
CA LYS A 218 -8.56 29.40 18.82
C LYS A 218 -8.87 30.22 20.08
N ALA A 219 -8.07 30.14 21.13
CA ALA A 219 -8.30 30.92 22.34
C ALA A 219 -8.17 32.44 22.10
N ASP A 220 -7.23 32.86 21.26
CA ASP A 220 -7.01 34.28 20.95
C ASP A 220 -8.13 34.83 20.05
N MET A 221 -8.66 34.01 19.14
CA MET A 221 -9.86 34.34 18.36
C MET A 221 -11.07 34.59 19.26
N ILE A 222 -11.31 33.71 20.24
CA ILE A 222 -12.43 33.84 21.18
C ILE A 222 -12.31 35.13 22.00
N GLU A 223 -11.10 35.44 22.48
CA GLU A 223 -10.82 36.71 23.17
C GLU A 223 -11.07 37.91 22.25
N ALA A 224 -10.65 37.87 20.97
CA ALA A 224 -10.91 38.96 20.01
C ALA A 224 -12.41 39.20 19.79
N MET A 225 -13.19 38.12 19.67
CA MET A 225 -14.65 38.20 19.54
C MET A 225 -15.29 38.76 20.81
N ARG A 226 -14.87 38.30 22.00
CA ARG A 226 -15.35 38.83 23.28
C ARG A 226 -15.05 40.32 23.42
N ARG A 227 -13.81 40.76 23.13
CA ARG A 227 -13.42 42.18 23.13
C ARG A 227 -14.25 43.03 22.17
N THR A 228 -14.59 42.48 21.00
CA THR A 228 -15.46 43.14 20.01
C THR A 228 -16.87 43.37 20.58
N ILE A 229 -17.41 42.39 21.31
CA ILE A 229 -18.73 42.47 21.96
C ILE A 229 -18.67 43.46 23.15
N ASP A 230 -17.64 43.38 23.99
CA ASP A 230 -17.46 44.25 25.16
C ASP A 230 -17.36 45.72 24.75
N ARG A 231 -16.59 46.01 23.69
CA ARG A 231 -16.34 47.37 23.19
C ARG A 231 -17.31 47.82 22.09
N ARG A 232 -18.40 47.09 21.87
CA ARG A 232 -19.37 47.29 20.77
C ARG A 232 -19.87 48.72 20.57
N ARG A 233 -19.91 49.55 21.62
CA ARG A 233 -20.36 50.95 21.58
C ARG A 233 -19.25 51.96 21.24
N GLU A 234 -17.99 51.55 21.37
CA GLU A 234 -16.81 52.36 21.07
C GLU A 234 -16.32 52.18 19.63
N LEU A 235 -16.71 51.06 18.99
CA LEU A 235 -16.31 50.73 17.63
C LEU A 235 -17.02 51.60 16.59
N PRO A 236 -16.35 51.94 15.47
CA PRO A 236 -16.99 52.62 14.33
C PRO A 236 -18.28 51.93 13.90
N ALA A 237 -19.24 52.67 13.34
CA ALA A 237 -20.52 52.11 12.89
C ALA A 237 -20.33 51.01 11.83
N GLU A 238 -19.29 51.12 11.02
CA GLU A 238 -18.85 50.12 10.05
C GLU A 238 -17.33 50.02 10.09
N GLY A 239 -16.78 48.81 10.13
CA GLY A 239 -15.35 48.60 10.06
C GLY A 239 -14.95 47.14 9.92
N ALA A 240 -13.81 46.90 9.28
CA ALA A 240 -13.11 45.62 9.28
C ALA A 240 -11.91 45.69 10.24
N ILE A 241 -11.54 44.54 10.81
CA ILE A 241 -10.37 44.37 11.68
C ILE A 241 -9.70 43.04 11.33
N LEU A 242 -8.39 43.06 11.04
CA LEU A 242 -7.58 41.86 10.85
C LEU A 242 -7.25 41.23 12.21
N ILE A 243 -7.55 39.95 12.36
CA ILE A 243 -7.30 39.19 13.60
C ILE A 243 -6.44 37.97 13.25
N GLY A 244 -5.22 37.96 13.77
CA GLY A 244 -4.25 36.89 13.54
C GLY A 244 -2.89 37.25 14.14
N GLU A 245 -1.94 36.34 13.97
CA GLU A 245 -0.55 36.58 14.30
C GLU A 245 0.05 37.63 13.35
N PRO A 246 0.78 38.64 13.86
CA PRO A 246 1.37 39.67 13.00
C PRO A 246 2.43 39.06 12.08
N GLU A 247 3.17 38.05 12.53
CA GLU A 247 4.23 37.41 11.75
C GLU A 247 3.72 36.11 11.14
N ALA A 248 3.91 35.95 9.83
CA ALA A 248 3.71 34.67 9.15
C ALA A 248 5.02 33.88 9.14
N MET A 249 5.01 32.65 9.67
CA MET A 249 6.15 31.76 9.54
C MET A 249 6.30 31.36 8.06
N SER A 250 7.52 31.45 7.51
CA SER A 250 7.73 31.05 6.13
C SER A 250 7.52 29.53 5.95
N TYR A 251 7.03 29.12 4.79
CA TYR A 251 6.75 27.71 4.51
C TYR A 251 7.98 26.81 4.67
N ARG A 252 9.18 27.32 4.35
CA ARG A 252 10.46 26.65 4.69
C ARG A 252 10.57 26.34 6.18
N LYS A 253 10.49 27.39 7.01
CA LYS A 253 10.68 27.27 8.46
C LYS A 253 9.62 26.35 9.06
N LEU A 254 8.38 26.46 8.60
CA LEU A 254 7.26 25.66 9.05
C LEU A 254 7.49 24.18 8.73
N GLN A 255 7.75 23.83 7.47
CA GLN A 255 7.96 22.43 7.06
C GLN A 255 9.21 21.82 7.70
N ASP A 256 10.32 22.57 7.76
CA ASP A 256 11.55 22.11 8.38
C ASP A 256 11.34 21.86 9.89
N ARG A 257 10.59 22.73 10.56
CA ARG A 257 10.25 22.59 11.99
C ARG A 257 9.33 21.41 12.25
N ILE A 258 8.29 21.20 11.44
CA ILE A 258 7.39 20.04 11.55
C ILE A 258 8.19 18.74 11.39
N GLY A 259 9.04 18.65 10.35
CA GLY A 259 9.87 17.48 10.10
C GLY A 259 10.83 17.18 11.25
N ALA A 260 11.48 18.20 11.82
CA ALA A 260 12.35 18.05 12.98
C ALA A 260 11.59 17.56 14.23
N LEU A 261 10.41 18.12 14.52
CA LEU A 261 9.60 17.73 15.69
C LEU A 261 9.06 16.30 15.59
N ILE A 262 8.64 15.88 14.40
CA ILE A 262 8.10 14.53 14.18
C ILE A 262 9.21 13.50 14.26
N HIS A 263 10.28 13.70 13.48
CA HIS A 263 11.28 12.67 13.21
C HIS A 263 12.55 12.77 14.03
N GLY A 264 12.71 13.84 14.83
CA GLY A 264 13.92 14.07 15.63
C GLY A 264 15.17 14.32 14.78
N GLU A 265 15.00 14.70 13.52
CA GLU A 265 16.12 15.02 12.62
C GLU A 265 16.51 16.50 12.80
N GLU A 266 17.79 16.77 13.09
CA GLU A 266 18.25 18.15 13.29
C GLU A 266 18.03 19.05 12.05
N HIS A 267 18.05 18.45 10.85
CA HIS A 267 17.94 19.15 9.58
C HIS A 267 16.93 18.42 8.68
N TRP A 268 15.68 18.87 8.71
CA TRP A 268 14.73 18.55 7.66
C TRP A 268 14.93 19.52 6.49
N ARG A 269 15.11 19.00 5.27
CA ARG A 269 15.34 19.86 4.09
C ARG A 269 14.08 19.93 3.24
N THR A 270 13.51 21.12 3.14
CA THR A 270 12.44 21.43 2.18
C THR A 270 12.99 21.81 0.81
N ILE A 271 12.46 21.18 -0.23
CA ILE A 271 12.82 21.33 -1.64
C ILE A 271 11.69 22.07 -2.35
N ALA A 272 12.01 23.23 -2.93
CA ALA A 272 11.08 23.99 -3.76
C ALA A 272 10.88 23.26 -5.10
N VAL A 273 9.62 23.10 -5.49
CA VAL A 273 9.23 22.64 -6.81
C VAL A 273 8.66 23.84 -7.57
N PRO A 274 9.18 24.16 -8.78
CA PRO A 274 8.62 25.22 -9.59
C PRO A 274 7.13 25.02 -9.84
N GLU A 275 6.33 26.08 -9.72
CA GLU A 275 4.86 26.02 -9.81
C GLU A 275 4.34 25.30 -11.06
N PRO A 276 4.87 25.52 -12.29
CA PRO A 276 4.37 24.79 -13.46
C PRO A 276 4.57 23.27 -13.36
N VAL A 277 5.69 22.83 -12.77
CA VAL A 277 5.99 21.40 -12.58
C VAL A 277 5.07 20.82 -11.51
N ALA A 278 4.87 21.54 -10.40
CA ALA A 278 3.97 21.13 -9.34
C ALA A 278 2.52 21.05 -9.84
N LYS A 279 2.09 22.02 -10.68
CA LYS A 279 0.74 22.06 -11.26
C LYS A 279 0.47 20.88 -12.19
N ILE A 280 1.43 20.55 -13.07
CA ILE A 280 1.34 19.35 -13.92
C ILE A 280 1.28 18.08 -13.05
N GLY A 281 2.14 17.99 -12.02
CA GLY A 281 2.13 16.87 -11.08
C GLY A 281 0.77 16.69 -10.39
N ALA A 282 0.19 17.77 -9.88
CA ALA A 282 -1.13 17.75 -9.24
C ALA A 282 -2.25 17.36 -10.24
N GLN A 283 -2.21 17.87 -11.48
CA GLN A 283 -3.16 17.49 -12.53
C GLN A 283 -3.09 16.01 -12.86
N VAL A 284 -1.88 15.47 -13.04
CA VAL A 284 -1.67 14.03 -13.31
C VAL A 284 -2.24 13.18 -12.18
N GLN A 285 -2.03 13.57 -10.92
CA GLN A 285 -2.58 12.83 -9.78
C GLN A 285 -4.11 12.86 -9.73
N VAL A 286 -4.72 14.01 -9.98
CA VAL A 286 -6.19 14.11 -10.06
C VAL A 286 -6.75 13.28 -11.21
N MET A 287 -6.08 13.27 -12.36
CA MET A 287 -6.49 12.46 -13.52
C MET A 287 -6.26 10.95 -13.33
N ALA A 288 -5.30 10.57 -12.49
CA ALA A 288 -4.99 9.18 -12.21
C ALA A 288 -5.95 8.55 -11.19
N GLU A 289 -6.63 9.34 -10.34
CA GLU A 289 -7.53 8.83 -9.30
C GLU A 289 -8.57 7.83 -9.80
N PRO A 290 -9.28 8.04 -10.93
CA PRO A 290 -10.25 7.05 -11.44
C PRO A 290 -9.63 5.70 -11.85
N VAL A 291 -8.31 5.67 -12.05
CA VAL A 291 -7.54 4.50 -12.50
C VAL A 291 -6.84 3.81 -11.32
N VAL A 292 -6.51 4.56 -10.26
CA VAL A 292 -5.90 4.00 -9.06
C VAL A 292 -6.97 3.20 -8.31
N PRO A 293 -6.73 1.92 -7.99
CA PRO A 293 -7.72 1.14 -7.25
C PRO A 293 -7.97 1.75 -5.87
N ASN A 294 -9.25 1.96 -5.50
CA ASN A 294 -9.67 2.47 -4.18
C ASN A 294 -9.07 1.70 -2.99
N SER A 295 -8.64 0.45 -3.20
CA SER A 295 -7.91 -0.32 -2.19
C SER A 295 -6.52 0.23 -1.82
N ILE A 296 -5.98 1.17 -2.61
CA ILE A 296 -4.64 1.76 -2.45
C ILE A 296 -4.75 3.17 -1.87
N ASP A 297 -5.65 4.00 -2.37
CA ASP A 297 -5.81 5.43 -2.01
C ASP A 297 -7.11 5.72 -1.25
N GLN A 298 -7.88 4.68 -0.89
CA GLN A 298 -9.17 4.78 -0.20
C GLN A 298 -10.26 5.51 -1.01
N GLY A 299 -10.04 5.71 -2.33
CA GLY A 299 -10.99 6.41 -3.20
C GLY A 299 -11.11 7.91 -2.91
N GLU A 300 -10.08 8.51 -2.31
CA GLU A 300 -10.06 9.94 -2.04
C GLU A 300 -9.25 10.70 -3.10
N LYS A 301 -9.87 11.74 -3.65
CA LYS A 301 -9.18 12.65 -4.55
C LYS A 301 -8.03 13.36 -3.81
N PRO A 302 -6.80 13.42 -4.37
CA PRO A 302 -5.62 13.99 -3.70
C PRO A 302 -5.85 15.38 -3.09
N PHE A 303 -5.50 15.65 -1.83
CA PHE A 303 -5.80 16.97 -1.22
C PHE A 303 -5.26 18.15 -2.04
N ILE A 304 -4.04 18.04 -2.57
CA ILE A 304 -3.39 19.10 -3.35
C ILE A 304 -4.04 19.21 -4.73
N ARG A 305 -4.69 20.33 -4.99
CA ARG A 305 -5.34 20.65 -6.27
C ARG A 305 -4.52 21.66 -7.08
N PRO A 306 -4.66 21.68 -8.43
CA PRO A 306 -3.94 22.64 -9.27
C PRO A 306 -4.14 24.11 -8.87
N PHE A 307 -5.34 24.51 -8.41
CA PHE A 307 -5.60 25.89 -7.98
C PHE A 307 -4.85 26.27 -6.69
N MET A 308 -4.55 25.29 -5.83
CA MET A 308 -3.78 25.53 -4.60
C MET A 308 -2.32 25.88 -4.92
N ILE A 309 -1.80 25.36 -6.04
CA ILE A 309 -0.44 25.68 -6.52
C ILE A 309 -0.36 27.15 -6.94
N ASP A 310 -1.41 27.69 -7.55
CA ASP A 310 -1.48 29.10 -7.98
C ASP A 310 -1.47 30.10 -6.80
N MET A 311 -1.65 29.61 -5.56
CA MET A 311 -1.62 30.39 -4.33
C MET A 311 -0.45 30.01 -3.42
N ALA A 312 0.40 29.05 -3.82
CA ALA A 312 1.42 28.49 -2.94
C ALA A 312 2.53 29.50 -2.59
N SER A 313 2.71 30.52 -3.43
CA SER A 313 3.62 31.65 -3.19
C SER A 313 2.96 32.85 -2.50
N ASP A 314 1.68 32.77 -2.15
CA ASP A 314 0.97 33.92 -1.54
C ASP A 314 1.46 34.16 -0.09
N HIS A 315 1.81 35.41 0.22
CA HIS A 315 2.23 35.82 1.55
C HIS A 315 1.17 36.70 2.24
N TYR A 316 0.85 36.34 3.47
CA TYR A 316 -0.16 37.00 4.31
C TYR A 316 0.38 37.22 5.74
N ALA A 317 1.29 38.16 5.92
CA ALA A 317 1.62 38.72 7.24
C ALA A 317 0.69 39.90 7.55
N LEU A 318 0.39 40.15 8.82
CA LEU A 318 -0.65 41.12 9.21
C LEU A 318 -0.06 42.33 9.91
N ASP A 319 -0.61 43.52 9.61
CA ASP A 319 -0.58 44.66 10.51
C ASP A 319 -1.83 44.62 11.40
N ILE A 320 -1.62 44.37 12.71
CA ILE A 320 -2.70 44.26 13.71
C ILE A 320 -2.90 45.56 14.49
N SER A 321 -2.39 46.70 14.00
CA SER A 321 -2.47 48.00 14.69
C SER A 321 -3.92 48.42 14.96
N ARG A 322 -4.86 48.11 14.05
CA ARG A 322 -6.29 48.40 14.24
C ARG A 322 -6.91 47.53 15.34
N ALA A 323 -6.55 46.25 15.43
CA ALA A 323 -6.99 45.37 16.51
C ALA A 323 -6.48 45.85 17.88
N ARG A 324 -5.21 46.26 17.96
CA ARG A 324 -4.63 46.87 19.17
C ARG A 324 -5.39 48.12 19.61
N HIS A 325 -5.61 49.05 18.68
CA HIS A 325 -6.22 50.34 19.00
C HIS A 325 -7.72 50.21 19.33
N LEU A 326 -8.48 49.46 18.53
CA LEU A 326 -9.93 49.36 18.66
C LEU A 326 -10.40 48.31 19.67
N LEU A 327 -9.65 47.22 19.84
CA LEU A 327 -10.06 46.10 20.70
C LEU A 327 -9.20 45.95 21.96
N ASP A 328 -8.06 46.63 22.05
CA ASP A 328 -7.05 46.35 23.09
C ASP A 328 -6.67 44.86 23.08
N TRP A 329 -6.42 44.34 21.88
CA TRP A 329 -6.17 42.93 21.62
C TRP A 329 -4.85 42.72 20.90
N GLU A 330 -4.12 41.71 21.36
CA GLU A 330 -2.96 41.11 20.69
C GLU A 330 -2.99 39.59 20.89
N PRO A 331 -2.47 38.80 19.92
CA PRO A 331 -2.40 37.35 20.09
C PRO A 331 -1.43 37.00 21.22
N LYS A 332 -1.84 36.07 22.08
CA LYS A 332 -1.03 35.57 23.21
C LYS A 332 -0.27 34.30 22.84
N HIS A 333 -0.73 33.60 21.81
CA HIS A 333 -0.14 32.38 21.30
C HIS A 333 0.49 32.64 19.94
N ARG A 334 1.54 31.85 19.63
CA ARG A 334 2.21 31.88 18.34
C ARG A 334 2.35 30.46 17.81
N LEU A 335 2.12 30.27 16.52
CA LEU A 335 2.20 28.95 15.90
C LEU A 335 3.58 28.33 16.14
N ALA A 336 4.64 29.14 16.05
CA ALA A 336 6.02 28.70 16.28
C ALA A 336 6.22 28.00 17.63
N ASP A 337 5.54 28.50 18.66
CA ASP A 337 5.69 28.07 20.06
C ASP A 337 4.70 26.95 20.42
N GLU A 338 3.54 26.93 19.76
CA GLU A 338 2.47 25.94 19.98
C GLU A 338 2.57 24.69 19.09
N LEU A 339 3.27 24.77 17.96
CA LEU A 339 3.49 23.65 17.05
C LEU A 339 4.05 22.38 17.74
N PRO A 340 4.99 22.45 18.71
CA PRO A 340 5.41 21.29 19.48
C PRO A 340 4.26 20.57 20.21
N LYS A 341 3.27 21.29 20.74
CA LYS A 341 2.11 20.68 21.40
C LYS A 341 1.20 19.98 20.38
N LEU A 342 0.96 20.62 19.23
CA LEU A 342 0.19 20.01 18.14
C LEU A 342 0.82 18.70 17.65
N ILE A 343 2.14 18.69 17.45
CA ILE A 343 2.89 17.49 17.06
C ILE A 343 2.94 16.44 18.18
N THR A 344 2.98 16.87 19.44
CA THR A 344 2.93 15.93 20.59
C THR A 344 1.57 15.22 20.64
N ASN A 345 0.46 15.95 20.49
CA ASN A 345 -0.88 15.35 20.43
C ASN A 345 -1.02 14.35 19.26
N LEU A 346 -0.46 14.67 18.08
CA LEU A 346 -0.38 13.73 16.96
C LEU A 346 0.37 12.45 17.34
N LYS A 347 1.51 12.58 18.02
CA LYS A 347 2.36 11.44 18.38
C LYS A 347 1.80 10.62 19.55
N GLU A 348 1.00 11.22 20.42
CA GLU A 348 0.33 10.55 21.53
C GLU A 348 -0.85 9.68 21.05
N ASN A 349 -1.65 10.18 20.11
CA ASN A 349 -2.75 9.41 19.51
C ASN A 349 -2.93 9.78 18.03
N PRO A 350 -2.16 9.16 17.11
CA PRO A 350 -2.25 9.46 15.69
C PRO A 350 -3.65 9.24 15.10
N PRO A 351 -4.34 8.11 15.33
CA PRO A 351 -5.70 7.89 14.81
C PRO A 351 -6.67 9.00 15.21
N ALA A 352 -6.73 9.36 16.50
CA ALA A 352 -7.63 10.40 16.98
C ALA A 352 -7.27 11.79 16.44
N TRP A 353 -5.98 12.07 16.20
CA TRP A 353 -5.55 13.33 15.60
C TRP A 353 -5.99 13.45 14.14
N TYR A 354 -5.88 12.37 13.36
CA TYR A 354 -6.36 12.32 11.97
C TYR A 354 -7.87 12.57 11.92
N ASP A 355 -8.64 11.87 12.77
CA ASP A 355 -10.10 12.06 12.85
C ASP A 355 -10.48 13.49 13.25
N ALA A 356 -9.77 14.08 14.22
CA ALA A 356 -10.02 15.45 14.68
C ALA A 356 -9.73 16.50 13.60
N ASN A 357 -8.82 16.21 12.66
CA ASN A 357 -8.48 17.10 11.54
C ASN A 357 -9.23 16.75 10.25
N GLY A 358 -10.15 15.77 10.27
CA GLY A 358 -10.89 15.34 9.10
C GLY A 358 -10.01 14.74 8.00
N ILE A 359 -8.87 14.16 8.37
CA ILE A 359 -7.93 13.50 7.45
C ILE A 359 -8.17 12.00 7.53
N THR A 360 -8.31 11.36 6.38
CA THR A 360 -8.49 9.92 6.31
C THR A 360 -7.24 9.19 6.77
N GLN A 361 -7.39 8.37 7.80
CA GLN A 361 -6.30 7.60 8.37
C GLN A 361 -5.67 6.67 7.33
N PRO A 362 -4.34 6.57 7.24
CA PRO A 362 -3.72 5.66 6.30
C PRO A 362 -4.04 4.20 6.69
N PRO A 363 -4.15 3.27 5.73
CA PRO A 363 -4.70 1.95 6.02
C PRO A 363 -3.86 1.11 7.01
N TRP A 364 -2.56 1.40 7.14
CA TRP A 364 -1.68 0.76 8.14
C TRP A 364 -1.97 1.27 9.55
N MET A 365 -2.37 2.54 9.70
CA MET A 365 -2.71 3.15 10.99
C MET A 365 -4.02 2.58 11.51
N GLN A 366 -5.06 2.46 10.66
CA GLN A 366 -6.33 1.83 11.02
C GLN A 366 -6.13 0.40 11.56
N THR A 367 -5.20 -0.35 10.95
CA THR A 367 -4.92 -1.72 11.37
C THR A 367 -3.99 -1.78 12.58
N ALA A 368 -3.13 -0.77 12.77
CA ALA A 368 -2.34 -0.64 13.99
C ALA A 368 -3.22 -0.34 15.20
N ASP A 369 -4.22 0.55 15.05
CA ASP A 369 -5.17 0.92 16.10
C ASP A 369 -6.02 -0.27 16.58
N GLU A 370 -6.28 -1.24 15.70
CA GLU A 370 -6.95 -2.50 16.05
C GLU A 370 -6.08 -3.44 16.91
N VAL A 371 -4.74 -3.31 16.85
CA VAL A 371 -3.79 -4.34 17.31
C VAL A 371 -2.86 -3.85 18.42
N THR A 372 -2.63 -2.54 18.52
CA THR A 372 -1.78 -1.94 19.55
C THR A 372 -2.39 -0.64 20.08
N SER A 373 -2.20 -0.38 21.37
CA SER A 373 -2.55 0.91 21.98
C SER A 373 -1.54 2.01 21.69
N ASP A 374 -0.35 1.68 21.17
CA ASP A 374 0.71 2.64 20.84
C ASP A 374 1.13 2.50 19.37
N VAL A 375 0.38 3.17 18.50
CA VAL A 375 0.58 3.20 17.05
C VAL A 375 1.90 3.88 16.66
N GLU A 376 2.31 4.92 17.40
CA GLU A 376 3.53 5.68 17.12
C GLU A 376 4.78 4.88 17.50
N ALA A 377 4.76 4.09 18.60
CA ALA A 377 5.86 3.19 18.94
C ALA A 377 6.09 2.15 17.84
N LEU A 378 5.03 1.58 17.26
CA LEU A 378 5.12 0.62 16.15
C LEU A 378 5.80 1.26 14.93
N ARG A 379 5.38 2.47 14.52
CA ARG A 379 6.00 3.21 13.41
C ARG A 379 7.48 3.50 13.71
N ARG A 380 7.81 4.01 14.90
CA ARG A 380 9.17 4.36 15.29
C ARG A 380 10.08 3.15 15.35
N HIS A 381 9.62 2.06 15.95
CA HIS A 381 10.38 0.82 16.06
C HIS A 381 10.72 0.30 14.67
N ARG A 382 9.73 0.23 13.77
CA ARG A 382 9.95 -0.16 12.38
C ARG A 382 10.98 0.69 11.65
N GLU A 383 10.88 2.01 11.81
CA GLU A 383 11.83 2.95 11.17
C GLU A 383 13.25 2.75 11.72
N MET A 384 13.39 2.58 13.04
CA MET A 384 14.69 2.32 13.69
C MET A 384 15.29 1.00 13.20
N GLU A 385 14.52 -0.08 13.19
CA GLU A 385 14.97 -1.40 12.72
C GLU A 385 15.37 -1.35 11.25
N TYR A 386 14.52 -0.76 10.39
CA TYR A 386 14.81 -0.61 8.96
C TYR A 386 16.14 0.11 8.74
N ARG A 387 16.35 1.24 9.42
CA ARG A 387 17.61 2.02 9.33
C ARG A 387 18.81 1.24 9.88
N ALA A 388 18.62 0.43 10.91
CA ALA A 388 19.69 -0.38 11.48
C ALA A 388 20.10 -1.52 10.53
N GLU A 389 19.13 -2.28 10.01
CA GLU A 389 19.36 -3.33 9.01
C GLU A 389 19.96 -2.75 7.73
N HIS A 390 19.44 -1.62 7.25
CA HIS A 390 19.97 -0.96 6.04
C HIS A 390 21.44 -0.58 6.21
N ARG A 391 21.79 0.02 7.36
CA ARG A 391 23.19 0.38 7.67
C ARG A 391 24.11 -0.84 7.76
N ARG A 392 23.67 -1.94 8.37
CA ARG A 392 24.44 -3.20 8.44
C ARG A 392 24.69 -3.79 7.05
N ASN A 393 23.78 -3.56 6.12
CA ASN A 393 23.78 -4.17 4.79
C ASN A 393 24.11 -3.22 3.63
N LEU A 394 24.69 -2.04 3.90
CA LEU A 394 25.11 -1.09 2.86
C LEU A 394 26.10 -1.69 1.85
N TRP A 395 26.82 -2.76 2.22
CA TRP A 395 27.72 -3.48 1.32
C TRP A 395 26.98 -4.04 0.09
N ALA A 396 25.70 -4.40 0.19
CA ALA A 396 24.95 -4.98 -0.93
C ALA A 396 24.67 -3.97 -2.07
N PRO A 397 24.15 -2.75 -1.81
CA PRO A 397 24.16 -1.66 -2.78
C PRO A 397 25.53 -1.41 -3.42
N PHE A 398 26.61 -1.32 -2.63
CA PHE A 398 27.96 -1.12 -3.18
C PHE A 398 28.39 -2.25 -4.12
N PHE A 399 28.06 -3.50 -3.79
CA PHE A 399 28.30 -4.63 -4.68
C PHE A 399 27.45 -4.54 -5.96
N ASN A 400 26.20 -4.07 -5.90
CA ASN A 400 25.41 -3.82 -7.10
C ASN A 400 26.04 -2.74 -7.99
N LEU A 401 26.58 -1.65 -7.42
CA LEU A 401 27.37 -0.68 -8.20
C LEU A 401 28.58 -1.35 -8.87
N ALA A 402 29.30 -2.21 -8.14
CA ALA A 402 30.45 -2.94 -8.68
C ALA A 402 30.03 -3.88 -9.82
N MET A 403 28.92 -4.60 -9.67
CA MET A 403 28.34 -5.43 -10.75
C MET A 403 27.91 -4.58 -11.95
N GLY A 404 27.39 -3.37 -11.74
CA GLY A 404 27.08 -2.44 -12.83
C GLY A 404 28.33 -2.02 -13.61
N SER A 405 29.43 -1.73 -12.89
CA SER A 405 30.72 -1.45 -13.53
C SER A 405 31.30 -2.67 -14.27
N TRP A 406 31.12 -3.87 -13.72
CA TRP A 406 31.52 -5.11 -14.35
C TRP A 406 30.77 -5.34 -15.66
N LEU A 407 29.44 -5.21 -15.67
CA LEU A 407 28.61 -5.33 -16.88
C LEU A 407 29.03 -4.35 -17.97
N LEU A 408 29.45 -3.13 -17.62
CA LEU A 408 29.93 -2.15 -18.59
C LEU A 408 31.22 -2.60 -19.29
N THR A 409 32.10 -3.31 -18.57
CA THR A 409 33.42 -3.73 -19.07
C THR A 409 33.46 -5.16 -19.59
N SER A 410 32.48 -6.00 -19.21
CA SER A 410 32.51 -7.42 -19.52
C SER A 410 32.37 -7.75 -21.01
N PRO A 411 31.59 -7.03 -21.85
CA PRO A 411 31.45 -7.38 -23.26
C PRO A 411 32.78 -7.35 -24.06
N PRO A 412 33.61 -6.29 -24.01
CA PRO A 412 34.91 -6.31 -24.69
C PRO A 412 35.93 -7.24 -24.02
N MET A 413 35.84 -7.49 -22.72
CA MET A 413 36.77 -8.37 -22.00
C MET A 413 36.52 -9.85 -22.26
N LEU A 414 35.25 -10.24 -22.41
CA LEU A 414 34.82 -11.62 -22.61
C LEU A 414 34.55 -11.95 -24.09
N GLY A 415 34.73 -10.97 -24.99
CA GLY A 415 34.59 -11.17 -26.43
C GLY A 415 33.15 -11.42 -26.87
N TYR A 416 32.22 -10.56 -26.46
CA TYR A 416 30.82 -10.67 -26.89
C TYR A 416 30.70 -10.44 -28.39
N GLU A 417 30.08 -11.37 -29.10
CA GLU A 417 29.92 -11.29 -30.57
C GLU A 417 28.59 -10.62 -30.98
N SER A 418 27.57 -10.68 -30.13
CA SER A 418 26.25 -10.13 -30.42
C SER A 418 26.12 -8.67 -29.97
N ALA A 419 25.77 -7.78 -30.91
CA ALA A 419 25.50 -6.38 -30.61
C ALA A 419 24.35 -6.21 -29.60
N LEU A 420 23.32 -7.07 -29.64
CA LEU A 420 22.20 -7.01 -28.69
C LEU A 420 22.66 -7.34 -27.26
N MET A 421 23.53 -8.35 -27.10
CA MET A 421 24.12 -8.69 -25.81
C MET A 421 25.01 -7.56 -25.28
N ILE A 422 25.86 -6.98 -26.13
CA ILE A 422 26.72 -5.85 -25.74
C ILE A 422 25.88 -4.67 -25.21
N TRP A 423 24.85 -4.25 -25.95
CA TRP A 423 24.00 -3.14 -25.53
C TRP A 423 23.16 -3.47 -24.30
N SER A 424 22.68 -4.71 -24.17
CA SER A 424 21.98 -5.18 -22.99
C SER A 424 22.81 -4.95 -21.72
N ASP A 425 24.07 -5.40 -21.72
CA ASP A 425 24.95 -5.31 -20.57
C ASP A 425 25.43 -3.89 -20.29
N VAL A 426 25.79 -3.14 -21.33
CA VAL A 426 26.21 -1.73 -21.18
C VAL A 426 25.10 -0.88 -20.58
N VAL A 427 23.87 -0.99 -21.10
CA VAL A 427 22.73 -0.23 -20.59
C VAL A 427 22.36 -0.69 -19.18
N SER A 428 22.30 -2.01 -18.95
CA SER A 428 22.02 -2.57 -17.63
C SER A 428 23.07 -2.14 -16.60
N GLY A 429 24.34 -2.10 -16.98
CA GLY A 429 25.45 -1.66 -16.14
C GLY A 429 25.31 -0.19 -15.72
N ILE A 430 25.02 0.71 -16.66
CA ILE A 430 24.79 2.13 -16.39
C ILE A 430 23.59 2.32 -15.46
N LEU A 431 22.46 1.69 -15.78
CA LEU A 431 21.25 1.79 -14.96
C LEU A 431 21.50 1.22 -13.56
N LEU A 432 22.20 0.09 -13.44
CA LEU A 432 22.51 -0.54 -12.16
C LEU A 432 23.45 0.32 -11.31
N MET A 433 24.41 1.03 -11.92
CA MET A 433 25.24 1.99 -11.20
C MET A 433 24.41 3.15 -10.64
N VAL A 434 23.47 3.69 -11.42
CA VAL A 434 22.58 4.78 -10.99
C VAL A 434 21.65 4.31 -9.87
N PHE A 435 20.88 3.24 -10.08
CA PHE A 435 19.91 2.76 -9.08
C PHE A 435 20.60 2.10 -7.88
N GLY A 436 21.76 1.49 -8.07
CA GLY A 436 22.64 1.04 -7.00
C GLY A 436 23.06 2.20 -6.10
N ALA A 437 23.49 3.33 -6.69
CA ALA A 437 23.83 4.54 -5.94
C ALA A 437 22.64 5.11 -5.18
N LEU A 438 21.46 5.18 -5.83
CA LEU A 438 20.24 5.65 -5.17
C LEU A 438 19.87 4.74 -3.98
N SER A 439 20.06 3.43 -4.12
CA SER A 439 19.76 2.44 -3.08
C SER A 439 20.66 2.54 -1.83
N LEU A 440 21.76 3.30 -1.87
CA LEU A 440 22.55 3.63 -0.67
C LEU A 440 21.72 4.44 0.34
N SER A 441 20.76 5.23 -0.14
CA SER A 441 19.84 5.96 0.72
C SER A 441 18.69 5.06 1.16
N TRP A 442 18.53 4.90 2.48
CA TRP A 442 17.38 4.17 3.06
C TRP A 442 16.03 4.77 2.65
N ARG A 443 16.01 6.07 2.29
CA ARG A 443 14.81 6.79 1.82
C ARG A 443 14.43 6.42 0.38
N MET A 444 15.37 5.88 -0.40
CA MET A 444 15.14 5.47 -1.80
C MET A 444 15.17 3.94 -1.93
N SER A 445 14.52 3.26 -0.99
CA SER A 445 14.39 1.80 -0.96
C SER A 445 13.75 1.23 -2.24
N TRP A 446 12.90 2.01 -2.93
CA TRP A 446 12.30 1.64 -4.20
C TRP A 446 13.34 1.36 -5.30
N ALA A 447 14.52 1.99 -5.25
CA ALA A 447 15.59 1.77 -6.24
C ALA A 447 16.09 0.32 -6.25
N ARG A 448 15.92 -0.41 -5.14
CA ARG A 448 16.25 -1.85 -5.05
C ARG A 448 15.34 -2.70 -5.93
N TRP A 449 14.07 -2.34 -6.08
CA TRP A 449 13.17 -3.02 -7.03
C TRP A 449 13.64 -2.87 -8.47
N VAL A 450 14.13 -1.68 -8.82
CA VAL A 450 14.69 -1.44 -10.16
C VAL A 450 15.97 -2.27 -10.36
N CYS A 451 16.86 -2.32 -9.36
CA CYS A 451 18.04 -3.19 -9.41
C CYS A 451 17.66 -4.66 -9.60
N ALA A 452 16.63 -5.14 -8.89
CA ALA A 452 16.13 -6.51 -9.06
C ALA A 452 15.57 -6.76 -10.46
N GLY A 453 14.83 -5.80 -11.02
CA GLY A 453 14.35 -5.86 -12.40
C GLY A 453 15.50 -5.90 -13.43
N ILE A 454 16.56 -5.13 -13.20
CA ILE A 454 17.79 -5.19 -14.02
C ILE A 454 18.45 -6.57 -13.89
N GLY A 455 18.59 -7.10 -12.66
CA GLY A 455 19.13 -8.43 -12.43
C GLY A 455 18.34 -9.53 -13.15
N LEU A 456 17.01 -9.46 -13.11
CA LEU A 456 16.11 -10.36 -13.84
C LEU A 456 16.27 -10.25 -15.37
N TRP A 457 16.43 -9.02 -15.88
CA TRP A 457 16.69 -8.79 -17.29
C TRP A 457 18.02 -9.38 -17.73
N VAL A 458 19.12 -9.05 -17.04
CA VAL A 458 20.47 -9.58 -17.33
C VAL A 458 20.47 -11.11 -17.25
N LEU A 459 19.81 -11.69 -16.24
CA LEU A 459 19.65 -13.13 -16.11
C LEU A 459 18.98 -13.76 -17.36
N SER A 460 18.00 -13.08 -17.96
CA SER A 460 17.17 -13.59 -19.06
C SER A 460 17.73 -13.29 -20.46
N ALA A 461 18.52 -12.22 -20.60
CA ALA A 461 19.01 -11.72 -21.89
C ALA A 461 19.76 -12.78 -22.73
N PRO A 462 20.63 -13.64 -22.15
CA PRO A 462 21.30 -14.68 -22.92
C PRO A 462 20.36 -15.70 -23.57
N VAL A 463 19.24 -16.00 -22.93
CA VAL A 463 18.24 -16.96 -23.43
C VAL A 463 17.38 -16.29 -24.50
N LEU A 464 17.00 -15.02 -24.29
CA LEU A 464 16.20 -14.25 -25.23
C LEU A 464 16.95 -13.92 -26.53
N PHE A 465 18.23 -13.61 -26.43
CA PHE A 465 19.06 -13.21 -27.57
C PHE A 465 19.91 -14.32 -28.14
N TRP A 466 19.72 -15.58 -27.70
CA TRP A 466 20.48 -16.73 -28.15
C TRP A 466 21.99 -16.46 -28.07
N ALA A 467 22.50 -16.27 -26.85
CA ALA A 467 23.87 -15.82 -26.61
C ALA A 467 24.89 -16.62 -27.41
N PRO A 468 25.66 -15.99 -28.32
CA PRO A 468 26.54 -16.69 -29.23
C PRO A 468 27.76 -17.31 -28.54
N THR A 469 28.18 -16.75 -27.39
CA THR A 469 29.36 -17.21 -26.67
C THR A 469 29.01 -17.77 -25.30
N ALA A 470 29.71 -18.84 -24.92
CA ALA A 470 29.58 -19.46 -23.60
C ALA A 470 29.94 -18.49 -22.47
N ALA A 471 30.89 -17.58 -22.72
CA ALA A 471 31.29 -16.56 -21.77
C ALA A 471 30.16 -15.58 -21.46
N ALA A 472 29.43 -15.10 -22.49
CA ALA A 472 28.28 -14.21 -22.29
C ALA A 472 27.14 -14.91 -21.53
N TYR A 473 26.83 -16.15 -21.92
CA TYR A 473 25.80 -16.94 -21.23
C TYR A 473 26.13 -17.18 -19.75
N LEU A 474 27.37 -17.56 -19.44
CA LEU A 474 27.80 -17.78 -18.05
C LEU A 474 27.83 -16.48 -17.25
N ASN A 475 28.39 -15.41 -17.82
CA ASN A 475 28.52 -14.12 -17.16
C ASN A 475 27.16 -13.57 -16.74
N ASP A 476 26.25 -13.41 -17.68
CA ASP A 476 25.00 -12.69 -17.45
C ASP A 476 24.05 -13.50 -16.57
N THR A 477 24.03 -14.83 -16.72
CA THR A 477 23.23 -15.67 -15.83
C THR A 477 23.69 -15.61 -14.39
N LEU A 478 25.01 -15.51 -14.15
CA LEU A 478 25.58 -15.40 -12.81
C LEU A 478 25.43 -13.99 -12.24
N VAL A 479 25.83 -12.97 -13.01
CA VAL A 479 25.77 -11.57 -12.60
C VAL A 479 24.33 -11.13 -12.37
N GLY A 480 23.41 -11.49 -13.27
CA GLY A 480 21.98 -11.21 -13.11
C GLY A 480 21.41 -11.81 -11.83
N ALA A 481 21.77 -13.06 -11.51
CA ALA A 481 21.37 -13.72 -10.25
C ALA A 481 21.96 -13.02 -9.02
N ILE A 482 23.24 -12.64 -9.04
CA ILE A 482 23.90 -11.91 -7.94
C ILE A 482 23.23 -10.55 -7.72
N VAL A 483 22.99 -9.78 -8.79
CA VAL A 483 22.34 -8.46 -8.72
C VAL A 483 20.94 -8.58 -8.13
N PHE A 484 20.16 -9.56 -8.59
CA PHE A 484 18.83 -9.83 -8.05
C PHE A 484 18.89 -10.20 -6.55
N ALA A 485 19.80 -11.09 -6.17
CA ALA A 485 19.97 -11.53 -4.78
C ALA A 485 20.35 -10.37 -3.86
N LEU A 486 21.33 -9.56 -4.24
CA LEU A 486 21.75 -8.38 -3.48
C LEU A 486 20.64 -7.33 -3.37
N ALA A 487 19.80 -7.22 -4.41
CA ALA A 487 18.68 -6.29 -4.42
C ALA A 487 17.52 -6.70 -3.50
N LEU A 488 17.13 -7.99 -3.47
CA LEU A 488 15.92 -8.43 -2.76
C LEU A 488 16.15 -9.40 -1.58
N CYS A 489 17.17 -10.25 -1.61
CA CYS A 489 17.40 -11.23 -0.55
C CYS A 489 18.03 -10.61 0.71
N VAL A 490 18.72 -9.49 0.57
CA VAL A 490 19.39 -8.79 1.68
C VAL A 490 18.39 -7.96 2.48
N ARG A 491 18.45 -8.02 3.82
CA ARG A 491 17.58 -7.21 4.69
C ARG A 491 17.99 -5.73 4.69
N PRO A 492 17.07 -4.78 4.93
CA PRO A 492 15.65 -4.95 5.20
C PRO A 492 14.87 -5.24 3.91
N ALA A 493 13.77 -5.98 3.99
CA ALA A 493 12.88 -6.13 2.84
C ALA A 493 12.23 -4.77 2.48
N PRO A 494 12.22 -4.39 1.18
CA PRO A 494 11.61 -3.13 0.76
C PRO A 494 10.06 -3.21 0.83
N ASN A 495 9.43 -2.08 1.15
CA ASN A 495 7.96 -1.85 1.05
C ASN A 495 7.04 -2.74 1.91
N LEU A 496 7.51 -3.22 3.07
CA LEU A 496 6.61 -3.88 4.04
C LEU A 496 5.82 -2.86 4.86
N SER A 497 4.53 -3.15 5.09
CA SER A 497 3.69 -2.44 6.06
C SER A 497 4.33 -2.50 7.45
N PRO A 498 4.32 -1.41 8.24
CA PRO A 498 4.81 -1.46 9.63
C PRO A 498 4.10 -2.54 10.45
N VAL A 499 2.78 -2.65 10.28
CA VAL A 499 1.97 -3.64 11.00
C VAL A 499 2.31 -5.07 10.58
N ALA A 500 2.58 -5.29 9.28
CA ALA A 500 2.99 -6.60 8.79
C ALA A 500 4.38 -7.00 9.33
N ALA A 501 5.31 -6.06 9.39
CA ALA A 501 6.68 -6.31 9.85
C ALA A 501 6.76 -6.55 11.38
N GLU A 502 6.01 -5.79 12.17
CA GLU A 502 6.20 -5.71 13.63
C GLU A 502 5.23 -6.56 14.45
N THR A 503 4.06 -6.92 13.92
CA THR A 503 3.02 -7.64 14.70
C THR A 503 2.57 -8.92 14.03
N GLY A 504 1.80 -9.73 14.74
CA GLY A 504 1.10 -10.91 14.23
C GLY A 504 1.93 -12.20 14.23
N PRO A 505 1.28 -13.35 14.05
CA PRO A 505 1.89 -14.65 14.30
C PRO A 505 2.89 -15.04 13.20
N SER A 506 3.82 -15.94 13.55
CA SER A 506 4.69 -16.58 12.55
C SER A 506 4.02 -17.81 11.91
N VAL A 507 3.19 -18.51 12.68
CA VAL A 507 2.40 -19.67 12.23
C VAL A 507 1.00 -19.22 11.80
N PRO A 508 0.49 -19.62 10.62
CA PRO A 508 -0.85 -19.24 10.19
C PRO A 508 -1.95 -19.74 11.15
N LYS A 509 -3.04 -18.97 11.27
CA LYS A 509 -4.15 -19.29 12.19
C LYS A 509 -4.71 -20.70 11.96
N GLY A 510 -4.64 -21.54 13.00
CA GLY A 510 -5.12 -22.93 13.00
C GLY A 510 -4.17 -23.94 12.34
N TRP A 511 -2.95 -23.53 12.00
CA TRP A 511 -1.89 -24.42 11.54
C TRP A 511 -1.00 -24.86 12.69
N ASP A 512 -0.42 -26.05 12.57
CA ASP A 512 0.50 -26.59 13.58
C ASP A 512 1.94 -26.08 13.41
N TYR A 513 2.29 -25.62 12.20
CA TYR A 513 3.63 -25.15 11.83
C TYR A 513 3.55 -24.04 10.77
N SER A 514 4.64 -23.30 10.54
CA SER A 514 4.68 -22.30 9.46
C SER A 514 5.12 -22.95 8.13
N PRO A 515 4.30 -22.91 7.08
CA PRO A 515 4.70 -23.42 5.76
C PRO A 515 5.71 -22.51 5.05
N SER A 516 5.90 -21.28 5.55
CA SER A 516 6.91 -20.34 5.08
C SER A 516 8.28 -20.54 5.75
N ASP A 517 8.38 -21.49 6.68
CA ASP A 517 9.61 -21.74 7.41
C ASP A 517 10.76 -22.18 6.48
N TRP A 518 11.99 -21.88 6.88
CA TRP A 518 13.19 -22.25 6.13
C TRP A 518 13.29 -23.74 5.89
N PHE A 519 12.93 -24.58 6.86
CA PHE A 519 12.99 -26.04 6.71
C PHE A 519 12.01 -26.60 5.68
N GLN A 520 10.94 -25.87 5.36
CA GLN A 520 10.00 -26.23 4.27
C GLN A 520 10.50 -25.77 2.90
N ARG A 521 11.28 -24.69 2.86
CA ARG A 521 11.78 -24.09 1.62
C ARG A 521 13.12 -24.68 1.17
N LEU A 522 13.96 -25.14 2.09
CA LEU A 522 15.26 -25.74 1.77
C LEU A 522 15.17 -26.95 0.82
N PRO A 523 14.23 -27.90 0.97
CA PRO A 523 14.06 -28.99 0.01
C PRO A 523 13.77 -28.48 -1.40
N ILE A 524 12.91 -27.47 -1.52
CA ILE A 524 12.57 -26.82 -2.80
C ILE A 524 13.82 -26.21 -3.42
N ILE A 525 14.55 -25.40 -2.66
CA ILE A 525 15.79 -24.74 -3.11
C ILE A 525 16.84 -25.77 -3.56
N PHE A 526 17.01 -26.84 -2.78
CA PHE A 526 17.96 -27.91 -3.11
C PHE A 526 17.60 -28.63 -4.43
N LEU A 527 16.32 -28.98 -4.60
CA LEU A 527 15.83 -29.58 -5.84
C LEU A 527 15.95 -28.62 -7.03
N ALA A 528 15.74 -27.31 -6.81
CA ALA A 528 15.93 -26.29 -7.82
C ALA A 528 17.41 -26.16 -8.25
N PHE A 529 18.38 -26.33 -7.35
CA PHE A 529 19.80 -26.41 -7.76
C PHE A 529 20.08 -27.60 -8.68
N ILE A 530 19.50 -28.76 -8.39
CA ILE A 530 19.62 -29.95 -9.25
C ILE A 530 19.05 -29.64 -10.64
N GLY A 531 17.82 -29.11 -10.69
CA GLY A 531 17.18 -28.69 -11.93
C GLY A 531 18.00 -27.66 -12.71
N LEU A 532 18.49 -26.62 -12.03
CA LEU A 532 19.31 -25.55 -12.61
C LEU A 532 20.55 -26.12 -13.29
N TYR A 533 21.30 -27.02 -12.64
CA TYR A 533 22.54 -27.55 -13.22
C TYR A 533 22.28 -28.35 -14.49
N PHE A 534 21.23 -29.19 -14.50
CA PHE A 534 20.88 -29.95 -15.70
C PHE A 534 20.33 -29.05 -16.80
N SER A 535 19.36 -28.19 -16.50
CA SER A 535 18.78 -27.28 -17.49
C SER A 535 19.81 -26.33 -18.09
N ARG A 536 20.75 -25.82 -17.27
CA ARG A 536 21.85 -24.98 -17.74
C ARG A 536 22.82 -25.73 -18.66
N TYR A 537 23.14 -26.99 -18.35
CA TYR A 537 23.97 -27.83 -19.21
C TYR A 537 23.28 -28.10 -20.56
N LEU A 538 21.99 -28.43 -20.53
CA LEU A 538 21.18 -28.63 -21.74
C LEU A 538 21.06 -27.34 -22.57
N THR A 539 20.91 -26.19 -21.92
CA THR A 539 20.88 -24.88 -22.58
C THR A 539 22.19 -24.59 -23.31
N ALA A 540 23.33 -24.90 -22.67
CA ALA A 540 24.64 -24.71 -23.29
C ALA A 540 24.79 -25.53 -24.58
N TYR A 541 24.23 -26.74 -24.62
CA TYR A 541 24.17 -27.53 -25.86
C TYR A 541 23.25 -26.90 -26.91
N GLN A 542 22.06 -26.44 -26.53
CA GLN A 542 21.12 -25.78 -27.45
C GLN A 542 21.65 -24.48 -28.04
N LEU A 543 22.47 -23.74 -27.28
CA LEU A 543 23.17 -22.55 -27.74
C LEU A 543 24.44 -22.86 -28.55
N GLY A 544 24.82 -24.14 -28.69
CA GLY A 544 26.01 -24.56 -29.43
C GLY A 544 27.33 -24.32 -28.70
N HIS A 545 27.31 -24.15 -27.37
CA HIS A 545 28.51 -23.94 -26.56
C HIS A 545 29.20 -25.26 -26.18
N VAL A 546 28.48 -26.38 -26.27
CA VAL A 546 28.99 -27.73 -26.01
C VAL A 546 28.53 -28.64 -27.14
N ASP A 547 29.42 -29.49 -27.64
CA ASP A 547 29.16 -30.34 -28.81
C ASP A 547 28.46 -31.67 -28.46
N TYR A 548 28.40 -32.05 -27.19
CA TYR A 548 27.86 -33.34 -26.74
C TYR A 548 27.17 -33.25 -25.37
N VAL A 549 26.08 -34.00 -25.21
CA VAL A 549 25.36 -34.16 -23.93
C VAL A 549 25.52 -35.56 -23.36
N TRP A 550 25.85 -35.66 -22.08
CA TRP A 550 25.89 -36.94 -21.37
C TRP A 550 24.52 -37.65 -21.36
N GLU A 551 24.45 -38.83 -21.96
CA GLU A 551 23.27 -39.70 -22.00
C GLU A 551 23.69 -41.18 -21.94
N PRO A 552 23.54 -41.85 -20.77
CA PRO A 552 24.02 -43.22 -20.57
C PRO A 552 22.99 -44.31 -20.88
N PHE A 553 21.70 -43.98 -21.01
CA PHE A 553 20.62 -44.99 -21.02
C PHE A 553 19.86 -45.06 -22.34
N PHE A 554 19.71 -43.93 -23.04
CA PHE A 554 18.80 -43.85 -24.19
C PHE A 554 19.55 -43.52 -25.48
N ALA A 555 19.38 -44.39 -26.49
CA ALA A 555 19.85 -44.13 -27.84
C ALA A 555 18.95 -43.12 -28.56
N GLY A 556 19.53 -42.30 -29.43
CA GLY A 556 18.78 -41.39 -30.30
C GLY A 556 18.29 -42.06 -31.57
N GLY A 557 17.93 -41.25 -32.57
CA GLY A 557 17.53 -41.71 -33.90
C GLY A 557 18.70 -42.30 -34.73
N PRO A 558 18.52 -42.51 -36.04
CA PRO A 558 19.56 -43.04 -36.93
C PRO A 558 20.74 -42.08 -37.18
N ASP A 559 20.64 -40.82 -36.72
CA ASP A 559 21.71 -39.83 -36.69
C ASP A 559 22.71 -40.10 -35.55
N PRO A 560 23.93 -39.50 -35.54
CA PRO A 560 24.92 -39.72 -34.47
C PRO A 560 24.51 -39.16 -33.09
N LYS A 561 23.27 -38.73 -32.90
CA LYS A 561 22.75 -38.14 -31.67
C LYS A 561 22.37 -39.21 -30.64
N ASN A 562 22.58 -38.91 -29.37
CA ASN A 562 22.01 -39.70 -28.28
C ASN A 562 20.55 -39.29 -27.95
N GLY A 563 19.88 -40.02 -27.05
CA GLY A 563 18.48 -39.77 -26.72
C GLY A 563 18.21 -38.36 -26.20
N THR A 564 19.04 -37.84 -25.29
CA THR A 564 18.89 -36.47 -24.76
C THR A 564 19.06 -35.41 -25.86
N GLU A 565 20.07 -35.55 -26.71
CA GLU A 565 20.33 -34.62 -27.83
C GLU A 565 19.17 -34.59 -28.83
N GLU A 566 18.57 -35.75 -29.10
CA GLU A 566 17.40 -35.87 -29.97
C GLU A 566 16.18 -35.13 -29.38
N ILE A 567 15.93 -35.28 -28.07
CA ILE A 567 14.80 -34.60 -27.41
C ILE A 567 14.95 -33.09 -27.45
N ILE A 568 16.10 -32.54 -27.00
CA ILE A 568 16.30 -31.09 -26.85
C ILE A 568 16.56 -30.37 -28.19
N THR A 569 16.68 -31.11 -29.29
CA THR A 569 16.75 -30.55 -30.65
C THR A 569 15.58 -30.98 -31.53
N SER A 570 14.56 -31.59 -30.93
CA SER A 570 13.34 -32.02 -31.62
C SER A 570 12.53 -30.84 -32.18
N SER A 571 11.62 -31.13 -33.11
CA SER A 571 10.69 -30.12 -33.65
C SER A 571 9.81 -29.47 -32.58
N VAL A 572 9.52 -30.19 -31.49
CA VAL A 572 8.76 -29.67 -30.35
C VAL A 572 9.59 -28.65 -29.56
N SER A 573 10.87 -28.94 -29.33
CA SER A 573 11.80 -28.02 -28.68
C SER A 573 12.07 -26.77 -29.53
N GLN A 574 12.32 -26.97 -30.83
CA GLN A 574 12.53 -25.88 -31.81
C GLN A 574 11.29 -25.02 -32.08
N ALA A 575 10.10 -25.46 -31.67
CA ALA A 575 8.88 -24.66 -31.79
C ALA A 575 8.87 -23.43 -30.87
N TRP A 576 9.72 -23.41 -29.83
CA TRP A 576 9.86 -22.27 -28.94
C TRP A 576 10.79 -21.19 -29.54
N PRO A 577 10.49 -19.90 -29.33
CA PRO A 577 11.33 -18.80 -29.81
C PRO A 577 12.67 -18.68 -29.07
N VAL A 578 12.85 -19.43 -27.99
CA VAL A 578 14.02 -19.46 -27.11
C VAL A 578 14.36 -20.92 -26.76
N PRO A 579 15.59 -21.22 -26.32
CA PRO A 579 15.95 -22.54 -25.82
C PRO A 579 15.02 -22.94 -24.66
N ASP A 580 14.28 -24.04 -24.81
CA ASP A 580 13.32 -24.52 -23.79
C ASP A 580 14.04 -24.91 -22.48
N ALA A 581 15.21 -25.54 -22.55
CA ALA A 581 16.04 -25.80 -21.39
C ALA A 581 16.54 -24.48 -20.74
N GLY A 582 16.69 -23.42 -21.54
CA GLY A 582 17.01 -22.07 -21.07
C GLY A 582 15.90 -21.49 -20.22
N VAL A 583 14.64 -21.64 -20.65
CA VAL A 583 13.47 -21.26 -19.84
C VAL A 583 13.46 -22.03 -18.52
N GLY A 584 13.71 -23.33 -18.55
CA GLY A 584 13.84 -24.15 -17.34
C GLY A 584 14.94 -23.66 -16.40
N ALA A 585 16.13 -23.34 -16.93
CA ALA A 585 17.24 -22.82 -16.13
C ALA A 585 16.89 -21.48 -15.46
N LEU A 586 16.19 -20.59 -16.16
CA LEU A 586 15.70 -19.33 -15.60
C LEU A 586 14.71 -19.56 -14.47
N THR A 587 13.76 -20.48 -14.64
CA THR A 587 12.80 -20.80 -13.58
C THR A 587 13.50 -21.36 -12.35
N TYR A 588 14.38 -22.35 -12.49
CA TYR A 588 15.10 -22.92 -11.35
C TYR A 588 15.97 -21.87 -10.64
N MET A 589 16.62 -20.96 -11.38
CA MET A 589 17.36 -19.85 -10.77
C MET A 589 16.44 -18.94 -9.96
N LEU A 590 15.28 -18.59 -10.50
CA LEU A 590 14.30 -17.74 -9.81
C LEU A 590 13.67 -18.46 -8.61
N GLU A 591 13.45 -19.77 -8.66
CA GLU A 591 13.02 -20.59 -7.52
C GLU A 591 14.03 -20.51 -6.37
N ILE A 592 15.32 -20.62 -6.68
CA ILE A 592 16.39 -20.47 -5.68
C ILE A 592 16.34 -19.06 -5.07
N LEU A 593 16.35 -18.02 -5.92
CA LEU A 593 16.40 -16.62 -5.48
C LEU A 593 15.17 -16.25 -4.64
N ILE A 594 13.97 -16.55 -5.13
CA ILE A 594 12.70 -16.24 -4.44
C ILE A 594 12.52 -17.14 -3.20
N GLY A 595 12.97 -18.40 -3.25
CA GLY A 595 12.96 -19.32 -2.12
C GLY A 595 13.72 -18.77 -0.91
N VAL A 596 14.83 -18.08 -1.15
CA VAL A 596 15.67 -17.44 -0.12
C VAL A 596 15.04 -16.16 0.47
N VAL A 597 14.16 -15.47 -0.27
CA VAL A 597 13.55 -14.22 0.20
C VAL A 597 12.51 -14.48 1.32
N GLY A 598 12.61 -13.70 2.41
CA GLY A 598 11.62 -13.67 3.48
C GLY A 598 11.94 -14.57 4.69
N SER A 599 11.06 -14.52 5.69
CA SER A 599 11.11 -15.33 6.93
C SER A 599 9.91 -16.28 7.00
N ALA A 600 9.74 -17.04 8.09
CA ALA A 600 8.51 -17.80 8.37
C ALA A 600 7.24 -16.95 8.39
N ARG A 601 7.35 -15.61 8.37
CA ARG A 601 6.23 -14.66 8.28
C ARG A 601 5.87 -14.27 6.84
N ARG A 602 6.56 -14.80 5.81
CA ARG A 602 6.39 -14.31 4.43
C ARG A 602 5.00 -14.58 3.82
N TRP A 603 4.29 -15.62 4.27
CA TRP A 603 2.88 -15.86 3.90
C TRP A 603 1.93 -14.68 4.17
N ARG A 604 2.22 -13.83 5.16
CA ARG A 604 1.43 -12.62 5.46
C ARG A 604 2.14 -11.30 5.14
N THR A 605 3.47 -11.27 5.17
CA THR A 605 4.24 -10.06 4.91
C THR A 605 4.49 -9.83 3.42
N MET A 606 4.62 -10.89 2.62
CA MET A 606 4.82 -10.82 1.17
C MET A 606 3.93 -11.85 0.42
N PRO A 607 2.60 -11.78 0.52
CA PRO A 607 1.71 -12.75 -0.13
C PRO A 607 1.95 -12.90 -1.64
N TRP A 608 2.24 -11.78 -2.33
CA TRP A 608 2.55 -11.79 -3.76
C TRP A 608 3.75 -12.69 -4.11
N LEU A 609 4.79 -12.69 -3.27
CA LEU A 609 6.00 -13.46 -3.48
C LEU A 609 5.70 -14.96 -3.37
N VAL A 610 4.92 -15.35 -2.36
CA VAL A 610 4.49 -16.74 -2.16
C VAL A 610 3.63 -17.23 -3.31
N LEU A 611 2.70 -16.41 -3.79
CA LEU A 611 1.84 -16.78 -4.92
C LEU A 611 2.66 -16.94 -6.21
N ILE A 612 3.60 -16.04 -6.50
CA ILE A 612 4.51 -16.19 -7.65
C ILE A 612 5.33 -17.47 -7.51
N PHE A 613 5.89 -17.73 -6.33
CA PHE A 613 6.69 -18.93 -6.05
C PHE A 613 5.88 -20.21 -6.29
N GLY A 614 4.65 -20.28 -5.81
CA GLY A 614 3.75 -21.40 -6.07
C GLY A 614 3.31 -21.53 -7.54
N ILE A 615 3.09 -20.42 -8.24
CA ILE A 615 2.76 -20.39 -9.68
C ILE A 615 3.94 -20.88 -10.52
N MET A 616 5.17 -20.59 -10.12
CA MET A 616 6.35 -21.11 -10.80
C MET A 616 6.46 -22.62 -10.66
N ILE A 617 6.25 -23.17 -9.46
CA ILE A 617 6.44 -24.60 -9.20
C ILE A 617 5.28 -25.45 -9.77
N ILE A 618 4.02 -25.07 -9.51
CA ILE A 618 2.87 -25.92 -9.80
C ILE A 618 2.52 -25.94 -11.30
N PRO A 619 2.12 -24.81 -11.94
CA PRO A 619 1.94 -24.74 -13.39
C PRO A 619 3.15 -25.17 -14.23
N LEU A 620 4.36 -24.70 -13.93
CA LEU A 620 5.52 -25.06 -14.75
C LEU A 620 5.96 -26.50 -14.52
N GLY A 621 5.74 -27.05 -13.32
CA GLY A 621 5.83 -28.48 -13.08
C GLY A 621 4.92 -29.28 -14.00
N ALA A 622 3.66 -28.85 -14.18
CA ALA A 622 2.74 -29.49 -15.12
C ALA A 622 3.23 -29.42 -16.59
N VAL A 623 3.82 -28.29 -17.00
CA VAL A 623 4.46 -28.15 -18.32
C VAL A 623 5.62 -29.13 -18.46
N SER A 624 6.49 -29.24 -17.45
CA SER A 624 7.62 -30.17 -17.44
C SER A 624 7.17 -31.63 -17.55
N ILE A 625 6.06 -31.98 -16.90
CA ILE A 625 5.45 -33.32 -16.98
C ILE A 625 4.87 -33.59 -18.37
N THR A 626 4.28 -32.58 -19.01
CA THR A 626 3.81 -32.70 -20.40
C THR A 626 4.96 -33.00 -21.35
N PHE A 627 6.14 -32.38 -21.15
CA PHE A 627 7.33 -32.73 -21.92
C PHE A 627 7.79 -34.17 -21.68
N ILE A 628 7.74 -34.70 -20.45
CA ILE A 628 8.03 -36.12 -20.18
C ILE A 628 7.06 -37.04 -20.94
N ILE A 629 5.77 -36.71 -20.94
CA ILE A 629 4.73 -37.51 -21.60
C ILE A 629 4.98 -37.56 -23.12
N ILE A 630 5.32 -36.43 -23.73
CA ILE A 630 5.48 -36.31 -25.18
C ILE A 630 6.75 -37.02 -25.69
N GLN A 631 7.83 -37.12 -24.89
CA GLN A 631 9.12 -37.69 -25.31
C GLN A 631 9.00 -39.06 -26.02
N PRO A 632 8.53 -40.14 -25.37
CA PRO A 632 8.47 -41.46 -26.02
C PRO A 632 7.27 -41.64 -26.97
N ILE A 633 6.25 -40.79 -26.86
CA ILE A 633 5.03 -40.86 -27.68
C ILE A 633 5.25 -40.19 -29.05
N VAL A 634 5.84 -38.99 -29.06
CA VAL A 634 5.99 -38.16 -30.27
C VAL A 634 7.38 -38.27 -30.87
N ILE A 635 8.43 -38.31 -30.03
CA ILE A 635 9.82 -38.29 -30.49
C ILE A 635 10.40 -39.71 -30.54
N GLY A 636 9.90 -40.63 -29.70
CA GLY A 636 10.26 -42.04 -29.74
C GLY A 636 11.51 -42.41 -28.95
N THR A 637 12.08 -41.48 -28.19
CA THR A 637 13.19 -41.72 -27.25
C THR A 637 12.98 -40.95 -25.94
N TRP A 638 13.97 -40.98 -25.05
CA TRP A 638 13.93 -40.36 -23.73
C TRP A 638 15.18 -39.52 -23.48
N CYS A 639 15.04 -38.54 -22.60
CA CYS A 639 16.12 -37.70 -22.12
C CYS A 639 16.36 -37.95 -20.63
N THR A 640 17.47 -38.62 -20.27
CA THR A 640 17.81 -38.93 -18.87
C THR A 640 17.84 -37.67 -18.01
N LEU A 641 18.48 -36.61 -18.49
CA LEU A 641 18.63 -35.36 -17.73
C LEU A 641 17.30 -34.61 -17.56
N CYS A 642 16.43 -34.68 -18.57
CA CYS A 642 15.10 -34.08 -18.52
C CYS A 642 14.20 -34.82 -17.53
N LEU A 643 14.29 -36.15 -17.46
CA LEU A 643 13.58 -36.95 -16.46
C LEU A 643 14.02 -36.60 -15.04
N ILE A 644 15.32 -36.43 -14.80
CA ILE A 644 15.83 -36.03 -13.48
C ILE A 644 15.33 -34.63 -13.11
N GLY A 645 15.43 -33.67 -14.03
CA GLY A 645 14.94 -32.30 -13.81
C GLY A 645 13.44 -32.27 -13.52
N ALA A 646 12.64 -32.97 -14.33
CA ALA A 646 11.20 -32.99 -14.13
C ALA A 646 10.77 -33.79 -12.88
N ALA A 647 11.52 -34.82 -12.48
CA ALA A 647 11.34 -35.48 -11.18
C ALA A 647 11.67 -34.52 -10.03
N ALA A 648 12.75 -33.73 -10.14
CA ALA A 648 13.07 -32.71 -9.14
C ALA A 648 11.93 -31.70 -9.00
N MET A 649 11.42 -31.15 -10.11
CA MET A 649 10.28 -30.23 -10.12
C MET A 649 9.01 -30.86 -9.52
N LEU A 650 8.69 -32.10 -9.88
CA LEU A 650 7.53 -32.80 -9.34
C LEU A 650 7.63 -32.99 -7.82
N LEU A 651 8.83 -33.26 -7.30
CA LEU A 651 9.08 -33.39 -5.86
C LEU A 651 9.02 -32.05 -5.11
N GLN A 652 9.13 -30.91 -5.79
CA GLN A 652 8.94 -29.60 -5.17
C GLN A 652 7.46 -29.28 -4.91
N ILE A 653 6.55 -29.77 -5.76
CA ILE A 653 5.12 -29.44 -5.70
C ILE A 653 4.55 -29.61 -4.27
N PRO A 654 4.71 -30.77 -3.59
CA PRO A 654 4.13 -30.99 -2.26
C PRO A 654 4.55 -29.95 -1.21
N TYR A 655 5.80 -29.50 -1.23
CA TYR A 655 6.29 -28.49 -0.29
C TYR A 655 5.73 -27.09 -0.57
N SER A 656 5.44 -26.78 -1.84
CA SER A 656 4.96 -25.45 -2.24
C SER A 656 3.46 -25.23 -1.96
N VAL A 657 2.63 -26.28 -1.98
CA VAL A 657 1.17 -26.14 -1.89
C VAL A 657 0.75 -25.58 -0.53
N ASP A 658 1.38 -26.03 0.54
CA ASP A 658 1.07 -25.63 1.92
C ASP A 658 1.19 -24.11 2.10
N GLU A 659 2.26 -23.51 1.55
CA GLU A 659 2.50 -22.08 1.65
C GLU A 659 1.47 -21.25 0.86
N VAL A 660 1.10 -21.72 -0.33
CA VAL A 660 0.06 -21.09 -1.17
C VAL A 660 -1.30 -21.16 -0.47
N VAL A 661 -1.67 -22.31 0.10
CA VAL A 661 -2.95 -22.48 0.79
C VAL A 661 -3.02 -21.58 2.03
N ALA A 662 -1.97 -21.54 2.85
CA ALA A 662 -1.92 -20.65 4.02
C ALA A 662 -2.07 -19.18 3.64
N THR A 663 -1.37 -18.75 2.59
CA THR A 663 -1.42 -17.38 2.06
C THR A 663 -2.81 -17.01 1.54
N ILE A 664 -3.45 -17.90 0.77
CA ILE A 664 -4.81 -17.68 0.27
C ILE A 664 -5.82 -17.61 1.43
N GLN A 665 -5.70 -18.48 2.43
CA GLN A 665 -6.55 -18.44 3.62
C GLN A 665 -6.41 -17.10 4.35
N PHE A 666 -5.18 -16.63 4.55
CA PHE A 666 -4.88 -15.33 5.15
C PHE A 666 -5.51 -14.18 4.37
N MET A 667 -5.19 -14.07 3.08
CA MET A 667 -5.71 -13.02 2.23
C MET A 667 -7.23 -13.00 2.22
N ARG A 668 -7.88 -14.18 2.17
CA ARG A 668 -9.34 -14.30 2.22
C ARG A 668 -9.92 -13.84 3.56
N ARG A 669 -9.25 -14.11 4.69
CA ARG A 669 -9.69 -13.62 6.01
C ARG A 669 -9.64 -12.10 6.06
N ARG A 670 -8.51 -11.51 5.68
CA ARG A 670 -8.31 -10.05 5.72
C ARG A 670 -9.22 -9.31 4.75
N TRP A 671 -9.42 -9.86 3.54
CA TRP A 671 -10.38 -9.31 2.58
C TRP A 671 -11.82 -9.33 3.11
N LYS A 672 -12.23 -10.43 3.78
CA LYS A 672 -13.55 -10.50 4.45
C LYS A 672 -13.69 -9.53 5.62
N ALA A 673 -12.58 -9.14 6.26
CA ALA A 673 -12.55 -8.12 7.29
C ALA A 673 -12.59 -6.68 6.73
N GLY A 674 -12.87 -6.50 5.43
CA GLY A 674 -12.98 -5.20 4.79
C GLY A 674 -11.65 -4.57 4.37
N LYS A 675 -10.51 -5.24 4.57
CA LYS A 675 -9.19 -4.74 4.19
C LYS A 675 -8.96 -4.88 2.67
N GLY A 676 -8.26 -3.92 2.07
CA GLY A 676 -8.04 -3.85 0.62
C GLY A 676 -7.19 -5.01 0.08
N PHE A 677 -7.73 -5.80 -0.86
CA PHE A 677 -7.08 -6.99 -1.42
C PHE A 677 -5.69 -6.73 -2.00
N TRP A 678 -5.56 -5.73 -2.89
CA TRP A 678 -4.29 -5.40 -3.55
C TRP A 678 -3.22 -4.91 -2.58
N ARG A 679 -3.63 -4.16 -1.57
CA ARG A 679 -2.72 -3.71 -0.50
C ARG A 679 -2.17 -4.90 0.28
N ILE A 680 -3.03 -5.81 0.73
CA ILE A 680 -2.61 -7.01 1.45
C ILE A 680 -1.65 -7.82 0.58
N LEU A 681 -1.97 -7.98 -0.70
CA LEU A 681 -1.16 -8.75 -1.64
C LEU A 681 0.30 -8.23 -1.72
N PHE A 682 0.50 -6.92 -1.87
CA PHE A 682 1.82 -6.33 -2.14
C PHE A 682 2.60 -5.90 -0.90
N VAL A 683 1.91 -5.43 0.15
CA VAL A 683 2.53 -4.77 1.32
C VAL A 683 2.39 -5.62 2.59
N GLY A 684 1.55 -6.64 2.55
CA GLY A 684 1.25 -7.52 3.67
C GLY A 684 0.33 -6.90 4.72
N ASP A 685 -0.10 -7.73 5.67
CA ASP A 685 -0.89 -7.30 6.83
C ASP A 685 -0.59 -8.19 8.05
N THR A 686 -1.23 -7.90 9.18
CA THR A 686 -1.21 -8.75 10.38
C THR A 686 -2.46 -9.63 10.50
N ASP A 687 -2.41 -10.61 11.39
CA ASP A 687 -3.53 -11.52 11.69
C ASP A 687 -3.63 -11.71 13.21
N GLU A 688 -4.79 -12.13 13.69
CA GLU A 688 -5.05 -12.32 15.13
C GLU A 688 -4.22 -13.46 15.74
N ASP A 689 -3.85 -13.29 17.02
CA ASP A 689 -3.08 -14.16 17.92
C ASP A 689 -2.87 -15.63 17.53
N ASN A 690 -1.59 -15.99 17.51
CA ASN A 690 -1.05 -17.09 18.32
C ASN A 690 0.46 -16.84 18.45
N ASP A 691 0.97 -16.58 19.66
CA ASP A 691 2.40 -16.51 20.03
C ASP A 691 3.09 -17.88 19.92
N LYS A 692 2.85 -18.58 18.81
CA LYS A 692 3.75 -19.63 18.37
C LYS A 692 4.79 -18.92 17.51
N GLU A 693 5.89 -18.56 18.16
CA GLU A 693 7.14 -18.33 17.42
C GLU A 693 7.48 -19.66 16.73
N ALA A 694 7.69 -19.60 15.42
CA ALA A 694 8.25 -20.71 14.68
C ALA A 694 9.68 -20.87 15.20
N ASP A 695 10.00 -22.09 15.61
CA ASP A 695 11.31 -22.47 16.13
C ASP A 695 12.31 -22.50 14.95
N GLU A 696 12.67 -21.33 14.42
CA GLU A 696 13.63 -21.15 13.30
C GLU A 696 15.08 -21.41 13.77
N ASP A 697 15.30 -22.52 14.47
CA ASP A 697 16.56 -22.73 15.15
C ASP A 697 17.52 -23.63 14.34
N PHE A 698 18.33 -22.98 13.52
CA PHE A 698 19.51 -23.61 12.89
C PHE A 698 20.58 -24.04 13.91
N GLU A 699 20.42 -23.74 15.21
CA GLU A 699 21.28 -24.25 16.28
C GLU A 699 20.97 -25.73 16.63
N ARG A 700 19.87 -26.29 16.09
CA ARG A 700 19.52 -27.72 16.25
C ARG A 700 20.47 -28.62 15.45
N GLY A 701 20.63 -29.86 15.92
CA GLY A 701 21.50 -30.84 15.26
C GLY A 701 21.07 -31.16 13.82
N PRO A 702 22.00 -31.44 12.88
CA PRO A 702 21.72 -31.58 11.45
C PRO A 702 20.73 -32.70 11.11
N VAL A 703 20.67 -33.76 11.93
CA VAL A 703 19.72 -34.87 11.76
C VAL A 703 18.28 -34.43 12.06
N ALA A 704 18.07 -33.55 13.04
CA ALA A 704 16.74 -33.03 13.35
C ALA A 704 16.23 -32.15 12.20
N ILE A 705 17.10 -31.28 11.68
CA ILE A 705 16.82 -30.43 10.52
C ILE A 705 16.45 -31.28 9.30
N PHE A 706 17.26 -32.28 8.96
CA PHE A 706 17.00 -33.14 7.81
C PHE A 706 15.70 -33.95 7.95
N ARG A 707 15.38 -34.41 9.16
CA ARG A 707 14.12 -35.11 9.45
C ARG A 707 12.92 -34.19 9.27
N GLU A 708 13.01 -32.94 9.71
CA GLU A 708 11.96 -31.94 9.58
C GLU A 708 11.73 -31.53 8.12
N MET A 709 12.82 -31.38 7.37
CA MET A 709 12.79 -31.16 5.91
C MET A 709 12.07 -32.26 5.15
N LEU A 710 12.18 -33.53 5.57
CA LEU A 710 11.55 -34.66 4.86
C LEU A 710 10.11 -34.98 5.30
N ILE A 711 9.73 -34.58 6.52
CA ILE A 711 8.45 -35.00 7.14
C ILE A 711 7.50 -33.82 7.37
N GLY A 712 7.98 -32.58 7.34
CA GLY A 712 7.13 -31.40 7.51
C GLY A 712 6.09 -31.30 6.39
N GLY A 713 4.80 -31.32 6.74
CA GLY A 713 3.68 -31.20 5.79
C GLY A 713 3.43 -32.39 4.86
N MET A 714 4.39 -33.30 4.72
CA MET A 714 4.35 -34.43 3.78
C MET A 714 4.22 -35.78 4.48
N ASN A 715 3.43 -36.66 3.86
CA ASN A 715 3.31 -38.04 4.29
C ASN A 715 3.05 -38.96 3.08
N LEU A 716 3.84 -40.04 2.99
CA LEU A 716 3.71 -41.10 1.99
C LEU A 716 3.10 -42.37 2.62
N PRO A 717 1.76 -42.46 2.72
CA PRO A 717 1.11 -43.69 3.16
C PRO A 717 1.30 -44.81 2.13
N TRP A 718 1.19 -46.05 2.60
CA TRP A 718 1.50 -47.25 1.82
C TRP A 718 0.71 -47.36 0.50
N ASN A 719 -0.54 -46.85 0.47
CA ASN A 719 -1.38 -46.88 -0.72
C ASN A 719 -0.88 -45.92 -1.80
N LEU A 720 -0.39 -44.74 -1.42
CA LEU A 720 0.26 -43.82 -2.37
C LEU A 720 1.62 -44.37 -2.82
N ALA A 721 2.39 -45.01 -1.93
CA ALA A 721 3.62 -45.70 -2.33
C ALA A 721 3.36 -46.79 -3.38
N ALA A 722 2.31 -47.59 -3.19
CA ALA A 722 1.89 -48.59 -4.17
C ALA A 722 1.46 -47.96 -5.51
N LEU A 723 0.71 -46.84 -5.48
CA LEU A 723 0.35 -46.08 -6.69
C LEU A 723 1.57 -45.54 -7.44
N LEU A 724 2.60 -45.05 -6.73
CA LEU A 724 3.85 -44.61 -7.35
C LEU A 724 4.56 -45.76 -8.06
N VAL A 725 4.63 -46.94 -7.43
CA VAL A 725 5.24 -48.13 -8.03
C VAL A 725 4.47 -48.56 -9.29
N ILE A 726 3.14 -48.57 -9.24
CA ILE A 726 2.30 -48.92 -10.40
C ILE A 726 2.50 -47.88 -11.52
N GLY A 727 2.43 -46.58 -11.22
CA GLY A 727 2.61 -45.52 -12.20
C GLY A 727 4.00 -45.55 -12.85
N LEU A 728 5.04 -45.79 -12.06
CA LEU A 728 6.41 -45.95 -12.57
C LEU A 728 6.51 -47.16 -13.48
N TRP A 729 5.93 -48.29 -13.07
CA TRP A 729 5.92 -49.49 -13.89
C TRP A 729 5.20 -49.28 -15.24
N LEU A 730 4.06 -48.57 -15.23
CA LEU A 730 3.32 -48.23 -16.44
C LEU A 730 4.15 -47.40 -17.45
N MET A 731 5.01 -46.49 -16.97
CA MET A 731 5.94 -45.74 -17.83
C MET A 731 6.99 -46.63 -18.52
N PHE A 732 7.21 -47.86 -18.04
CA PHE A 732 8.22 -48.78 -18.56
C PHE A 732 7.63 -50.06 -19.19
N THR A 733 6.33 -50.11 -19.50
CA THR A 733 5.69 -51.32 -20.06
C THR A 733 6.28 -51.75 -21.40
N ARG A 734 6.79 -50.79 -22.19
CA ARG A 734 7.57 -51.05 -23.41
C ARG A 734 8.79 -51.94 -23.17
N LEU A 735 9.46 -51.79 -22.01
CA LEU A 735 10.64 -52.59 -21.65
C LEU A 735 10.28 -53.87 -20.91
N THR A 736 9.25 -53.85 -20.06
CA THR A 736 8.95 -54.98 -19.17
C THR A 736 7.98 -56.00 -19.77
N VAL A 737 7.01 -55.55 -20.57
CA VAL A 737 5.96 -56.41 -21.17
C VAL A 737 6.06 -56.45 -22.70
N GLY A 738 6.88 -55.57 -23.30
CA GLY A 738 6.99 -55.46 -24.75
C GLY A 738 5.77 -54.80 -25.39
N ALA A 739 5.06 -53.94 -24.63
CA ALA A 739 3.89 -53.23 -25.14
C ALA A 739 4.28 -52.32 -26.31
N GLU A 740 3.48 -52.31 -27.39
CA GLU A 740 3.72 -51.51 -28.58
C GLU A 740 2.47 -50.72 -29.01
N GLY A 741 2.68 -49.68 -29.82
CA GLY A 741 1.60 -48.86 -30.39
C GLY A 741 0.76 -48.12 -29.34
N VAL A 742 -0.54 -47.99 -29.60
CA VAL A 742 -1.47 -47.17 -28.82
C VAL A 742 -1.55 -47.58 -27.35
N MET A 743 -1.37 -48.88 -27.05
CA MET A 743 -1.44 -49.38 -25.68
C MET A 743 -0.25 -48.89 -24.85
N ALA A 744 0.96 -48.91 -25.42
CA ALA A 744 2.15 -48.40 -24.77
C ALA A 744 2.11 -46.88 -24.56
N ASP A 745 1.51 -46.13 -25.49
CA ASP A 745 1.33 -44.68 -25.36
C ASP A 745 0.34 -44.35 -24.23
N ALA A 746 -0.75 -45.13 -24.15
CA ALA A 746 -1.74 -45.00 -23.08
C ALA A 746 -1.14 -45.34 -21.71
N ASP A 747 -0.38 -46.43 -21.60
CA ASP A 747 0.31 -46.81 -20.36
C ASP A 747 1.28 -45.72 -19.89
N HIS A 748 2.09 -45.16 -20.80
CA HIS A 748 3.05 -44.11 -20.47
C HIS A 748 2.35 -42.83 -20.00
N LEU A 749 1.33 -42.37 -20.74
CA LEU A 749 0.53 -41.20 -20.38
C LEU A 749 -0.13 -41.38 -19.01
N ILE A 750 -0.81 -42.52 -18.81
CA ILE A 750 -1.52 -42.82 -17.58
C ILE A 750 -0.53 -42.96 -16.42
N GLY A 751 0.59 -43.65 -16.62
CA GLY A 751 1.65 -43.82 -15.62
C GLY A 751 2.24 -42.50 -15.15
N ALA A 752 2.59 -41.60 -16.08
CA ALA A 752 3.13 -40.28 -15.77
C ALA A 752 2.13 -39.41 -15.00
N LEU A 753 0.85 -39.42 -15.39
CA LEU A 753 -0.20 -38.68 -14.69
C LEU A 753 -0.51 -39.29 -13.30
N VAL A 754 -0.51 -40.61 -13.17
CA VAL A 754 -0.68 -41.29 -11.87
C VAL A 754 0.46 -40.90 -10.93
N ILE A 755 1.71 -40.91 -11.38
CA ILE A 755 2.85 -40.44 -10.57
C ILE A 755 2.63 -38.98 -10.16
N THR A 756 2.26 -38.12 -11.10
CA THR A 756 2.05 -36.69 -10.84
C THR A 756 1.02 -36.42 -9.74
N PHE A 757 -0.18 -36.98 -9.88
CA PHE A 757 -1.25 -36.81 -8.91
C PHE A 757 -0.93 -37.48 -7.58
N THR A 758 -0.22 -38.61 -7.61
CA THR A 758 0.17 -39.33 -6.40
C THR A 758 1.26 -38.60 -5.62
N VAL A 759 2.30 -38.08 -6.27
CA VAL A 759 3.33 -37.24 -5.62
C VAL A 759 2.68 -35.98 -5.05
N THR A 760 1.83 -35.28 -5.83
CA THR A 760 1.11 -34.11 -5.34
C THR A 760 0.26 -34.44 -4.11
N ALA A 761 -0.41 -35.59 -4.11
CA ALA A 761 -1.22 -36.06 -2.99
C ALA A 761 -0.41 -36.49 -1.76
N THR A 762 0.94 -36.47 -1.78
CA THR A 762 1.76 -36.70 -0.58
C THR A 762 1.72 -35.53 0.39
N ALA A 763 1.49 -34.30 -0.09
CA ALA A 763 1.14 -33.16 0.75
C ALA A 763 -0.25 -33.38 1.35
N GLU A 764 -0.38 -33.27 2.67
CA GLU A 764 -1.67 -33.52 3.32
C GLU A 764 -2.75 -32.51 2.86
N VAL A 765 -2.39 -31.25 2.59
CA VAL A 765 -3.33 -30.24 2.05
C VAL A 765 -3.88 -30.59 0.67
N ALA A 766 -3.12 -31.35 -0.12
CA ALA A 766 -3.45 -31.76 -1.47
C ALA A 766 -3.90 -33.23 -1.56
N ARG A 767 -4.15 -33.89 -0.42
CA ARG A 767 -4.59 -35.30 -0.36
C ARG A 767 -5.76 -35.65 -1.29
N PRO A 768 -6.77 -34.77 -1.51
CA PRO A 768 -7.87 -35.05 -2.44
C PRO A 768 -7.42 -35.24 -3.91
N VAL A 769 -6.25 -34.74 -4.29
CA VAL A 769 -5.72 -34.89 -5.67
C VAL A 769 -5.58 -36.36 -6.08
N ARG A 770 -5.42 -37.29 -5.12
CA ARG A 770 -5.39 -38.73 -5.40
C ARG A 770 -6.65 -39.23 -6.13
N PHE A 771 -7.80 -38.56 -5.99
CA PHE A 771 -9.03 -38.97 -6.68
C PHE A 771 -8.93 -38.81 -8.20
N PHE A 772 -8.03 -37.94 -8.71
CA PHE A 772 -7.75 -37.86 -10.15
C PHE A 772 -7.12 -39.13 -10.72
N ASN A 773 -6.58 -40.02 -9.88
CA ASN A 773 -6.11 -41.33 -10.32
C ASN A 773 -7.28 -42.27 -10.70
N MET A 774 -8.47 -42.08 -10.15
CA MET A 774 -9.63 -42.95 -10.45
C MET A 774 -10.06 -42.91 -11.91
N PRO A 775 -10.28 -41.73 -12.54
CA PRO A 775 -10.58 -41.69 -13.97
C PRO A 775 -9.42 -42.22 -14.83
N LEU A 776 -8.17 -42.09 -14.39
CA LEU A 776 -7.01 -42.68 -15.08
C LEU A 776 -7.02 -44.21 -15.00
N GLY A 777 -7.32 -44.78 -13.83
CA GLY A 777 -7.50 -46.22 -13.67
C GLY A 777 -8.69 -46.75 -14.49
N LEU A 778 -9.77 -45.96 -14.61
CA LEU A 778 -10.91 -46.30 -15.47
C LEU A 778 -10.50 -46.26 -16.95
N ALA A 779 -9.73 -45.26 -17.38
CA ALA A 779 -9.20 -45.20 -18.73
C ALA A 779 -8.35 -46.44 -19.02
N LEU A 780 -7.46 -46.83 -18.09
CA LEU A 780 -6.61 -48.01 -18.22
C LEU A 780 -7.42 -49.32 -18.33
N LEU A 781 -8.58 -49.40 -17.68
CA LEU A 781 -9.49 -50.55 -17.82
C LEU A 781 -10.08 -50.67 -19.24
N LEU A 782 -10.32 -49.54 -19.91
CA LEU A 782 -11.00 -49.51 -21.20
C LEU A 782 -10.02 -49.59 -22.39
N MET A 783 -8.81 -49.06 -22.22
CA MET A 783 -7.82 -48.95 -23.30
C MET A 783 -7.46 -50.26 -24.01
N PRO A 784 -7.26 -51.42 -23.32
CA PRO A 784 -6.96 -52.67 -23.99
C PRO A 784 -8.03 -53.11 -25.00
N PHE A 785 -9.30 -52.83 -24.71
CA PHE A 785 -10.42 -53.17 -25.58
C PHE A 785 -10.54 -52.22 -26.77
N LEU A 786 -10.12 -50.96 -26.60
CA LEU A 786 -10.09 -49.96 -27.67
C LEU A 786 -8.89 -50.15 -28.60
N ALA A 787 -7.74 -50.55 -28.05
CA ALA A 787 -6.49 -50.77 -28.77
C ALA A 787 -6.35 -52.17 -29.37
N GLY A 788 -7.21 -53.13 -29.00
CA GLY A 788 -7.13 -54.52 -29.45
C GLY A 788 -5.91 -55.26 -28.89
N ALA A 789 -5.58 -55.01 -27.62
CA ALA A 789 -4.35 -55.48 -26.99
C ALA A 789 -4.35 -57.02 -26.74
N PRO A 790 -3.18 -57.67 -26.73
CA PRO A 790 -3.03 -59.07 -26.35
C PRO A 790 -3.57 -59.38 -24.94
N LEU A 791 -3.85 -60.66 -24.66
CA LEU A 791 -4.42 -61.10 -23.38
C LEU A 791 -3.54 -60.71 -22.17
N ALA A 792 -2.21 -60.78 -22.31
CA ALA A 792 -1.27 -60.42 -21.24
C ALA A 792 -1.32 -58.92 -20.89
N GLU A 793 -1.33 -58.05 -21.90
CA GLU A 793 -1.47 -56.59 -21.73
C GLU A 793 -2.84 -56.22 -21.20
N THR A 794 -3.89 -56.89 -21.68
CA THR A 794 -5.27 -56.70 -21.20
C THR A 794 -5.39 -57.05 -19.72
N LEU A 795 -4.86 -58.20 -19.28
CA LEU A 795 -4.87 -58.60 -17.87
C LEU A 795 -4.06 -57.63 -17.01
N SER A 796 -2.88 -57.23 -17.48
CA SER A 796 -2.03 -56.22 -16.82
C SER A 796 -2.77 -54.91 -16.58
N ALA A 797 -3.35 -54.33 -17.64
CA ALA A 797 -4.04 -53.05 -17.59
C ALA A 797 -5.31 -53.11 -16.76
N VAL A 798 -6.05 -54.22 -16.81
CA VAL A 798 -7.23 -54.42 -15.94
C VAL A 798 -6.83 -54.51 -14.47
N ILE A 799 -5.79 -55.27 -14.13
CA ILE A 799 -5.29 -55.38 -12.76
C ILE A 799 -4.81 -54.02 -12.27
N CYS A 800 -3.97 -53.33 -13.05
CA CYS A 800 -3.45 -52.02 -12.67
C CYS A 800 -4.56 -50.97 -12.57
N GLY A 801 -5.52 -50.96 -13.49
CA GLY A 801 -6.65 -50.03 -13.46
C GLY A 801 -7.52 -50.21 -12.20
N LEU A 802 -7.84 -51.46 -11.83
CA LEU A 802 -8.56 -51.76 -10.59
C LEU A 802 -7.76 -51.41 -9.34
N LEU A 803 -6.46 -51.69 -9.33
CA LEU A 803 -5.57 -51.34 -8.23
C LEU A 803 -5.45 -49.81 -8.07
N ILE A 804 -5.31 -49.08 -9.18
CA ILE A 804 -5.23 -47.61 -9.16
C ILE A 804 -6.51 -47.02 -8.55
N ILE A 805 -7.67 -47.49 -8.97
CA ILE A 805 -8.96 -47.05 -8.41
C ILE A 805 -9.04 -47.41 -6.92
N GLY A 806 -8.76 -48.68 -6.57
CA GLY A 806 -8.86 -49.19 -5.21
C GLY A 806 -7.94 -48.48 -4.22
N LEU A 807 -6.68 -48.27 -4.60
CA LEU A 807 -5.66 -47.62 -3.78
C LEU A 807 -5.86 -46.10 -3.63
N SER A 808 -6.69 -45.50 -4.48
CA SER A 808 -7.02 -44.07 -4.41
C SER A 808 -8.12 -43.75 -3.38
N PHE A 809 -8.91 -44.74 -2.94
CA PHE A 809 -9.94 -44.52 -1.92
C PHE A 809 -9.38 -44.22 -0.52
N PRO A 810 -8.43 -45.02 0.05
CA PRO A 810 -7.94 -44.79 1.40
C PRO A 810 -7.26 -43.44 1.54
N ARG A 811 -7.69 -42.64 2.53
CA ARG A 811 -7.10 -41.33 2.83
C ARG A 811 -5.66 -41.43 3.36
N GLY A 812 -5.38 -42.46 4.15
CA GLY A 812 -4.17 -42.53 4.96
C GLY A 812 -4.21 -41.61 6.18
N PRO A 813 -3.17 -41.64 7.02
CA PRO A 813 -3.08 -40.79 8.20
C PRO A 813 -2.79 -39.34 7.81
N VAL A 814 -3.49 -38.41 8.46
CA VAL A 814 -3.26 -36.95 8.40
C VAL A 814 -2.77 -36.57 9.79
N ARG A 815 -1.56 -36.02 9.88
CA ARG A 815 -0.86 -35.80 11.16
C ARG A 815 -0.98 -34.36 11.65
N LEU A 816 -1.23 -33.41 10.75
CA LEU A 816 -1.20 -31.98 11.05
C LEU A 816 -2.55 -31.30 10.80
N HIS A 817 -2.74 -30.14 11.40
CA HIS A 817 -3.88 -29.26 11.18
C HIS A 817 -3.51 -28.10 10.23
N TYR A 818 -4.46 -27.75 9.36
CA TYR A 818 -4.30 -26.79 8.27
C TYR A 818 -5.38 -25.68 8.34
N GLY A 819 -5.74 -25.31 9.56
CA GLY A 819 -6.82 -24.38 9.87
C GLY A 819 -8.14 -24.79 9.25
N SER A 820 -8.80 -23.85 8.57
CA SER A 820 -10.07 -24.09 7.88
C SER A 820 -9.97 -25.07 6.71
N TRP A 821 -8.76 -25.42 6.26
CA TRP A 821 -8.54 -26.34 5.14
C TRP A 821 -8.67 -27.81 5.54
N THR A 822 -8.47 -28.13 6.82
CA THR A 822 -8.51 -29.50 7.35
C THR A 822 -9.78 -30.26 6.94
N ARG A 823 -10.93 -29.55 6.83
CA ARG A 823 -12.21 -30.13 6.39
C ARG A 823 -12.24 -30.63 4.94
N TYR A 824 -11.34 -30.12 4.09
CA TYR A 824 -11.22 -30.53 2.70
C TYR A 824 -10.25 -31.70 2.51
N ILE A 825 -9.53 -32.09 3.56
CA ILE A 825 -8.62 -33.24 3.55
C ILE A 825 -9.45 -34.51 3.77
N ILE A 826 -10.11 -34.94 2.70
CA ILE A 826 -10.93 -36.17 2.64
C ILE A 826 -10.15 -37.35 2.11
#